data_AF-A0A832R016-F1
#
_entry.id   AF-A0A832R016-F1
#
_cell.length_a   1.000
_cell.length_b   1.000
_cell.length_c   1.000
_cell.angle_alpha   90.00
_cell.angle_beta   90.00
_cell.angle_gamma   90.00
#
_symmetry.space_group_name_H-M   'P 1'
#
loop_
_entity.id
_entity.type
_entity.pdbx_description
1 polymer ?
#
loop_
_entity_poly.entity_id
_entity_poly.type
_entity_poly.pdbx_seq_one_letter_code
_entity_poly.pdbx_strand_id
1 'polypeptide(L)'
;MACDFRFQTVLLLATLCAVGCVGCFRSDVKNIAALEGRDLSFLSRRGAHTYVEATSGGKSPDNALYARQYSDLLSHFGMYKPVLAPLLEPADELECEVKSRVWNPDAIVQVYQCAAGEITLEIAYMSYSDIAVRVTVSNDWALPDVPIRGCAINEQGFVDSTVSKDSGLVFIEQEIQLFSFWGGEQKETRDTFVEIVPKVSPAIDGRCWSVVLDAQVSSVVSFRMHENWFIEINNAVASCIDDDDSSGGRSPYDIEWPPDTEVFDAALKLTRLELIDWFTNAPVSDFNDQMAVMSWFIAWENTARPWGSAWTRPAVVPSKRHYFRGVWLWDSAFTAVMLAHGNADARELGRQQVRLMIDNQAEDGRLAREIWAHEVGPGFQPPGPLTWAALVLSVKEGNHDFIDEVYDSLVAYHKWIATDNDSDGDGRSEWDGLNSGMDTSPRFDDGAVEGVDLQSWMAFDALLLAKMAQYLGFKADERLFKAEAERRVNDLANNFWDDTDQMFYDRRIDDSLEDPFVRVITPVSFLPLLVGAADESKAAAMAAHLSDPSYLKVPYGVPTVSSTSKEYNPEDYWRGPVWIVTNAFVIWALEQYGLEQEALALRSSTLAMIAVEQTPREYYNSQTGAGLGATDFMWSGVFYLLLSGDISPADVL
;
A
#
# COMPACT_ATOMS: atom_id res chain seq x y z
N MET A 1 -34.56 -30.19 -18.40
CA MET A 1 -35.64 -29.32 -17.87
C MET A 1 -35.07 -28.59 -16.66
N ALA A 2 -34.38 -27.49 -16.90
CA ALA A 2 -33.79 -26.63 -15.88
C ALA A 2 -33.74 -25.23 -16.49
N CYS A 3 -34.72 -24.40 -16.15
CA CYS A 3 -34.75 -22.94 -16.35
C CYS A 3 -36.14 -22.49 -15.89
N ASP A 4 -36.27 -22.13 -14.61
CA ASP A 4 -37.09 -21.01 -14.15
C ASP A 4 -37.14 -21.03 -12.62
N PHE A 5 -36.18 -20.38 -11.97
CA PHE A 5 -36.36 -19.92 -10.58
C PHE A 5 -35.48 -18.71 -10.19
N ARG A 6 -34.75 -18.09 -11.12
CA ARG A 6 -33.88 -16.93 -10.83
C ARG A 6 -34.47 -15.55 -11.19
N PHE A 7 -35.65 -15.49 -11.82
CA PHE A 7 -36.20 -14.21 -12.30
C PHE A 7 -37.18 -13.51 -11.33
N GLN A 8 -37.68 -14.17 -10.28
CA GLN A 8 -38.67 -13.55 -9.39
C GLN A 8 -38.09 -12.78 -8.19
N THR A 9 -36.82 -12.96 -7.84
CA THR A 9 -36.21 -12.22 -6.72
C THR A 9 -35.82 -10.78 -7.11
N VAL A 10 -35.54 -10.52 -8.39
CA VAL A 10 -35.08 -9.21 -8.88
C VAL A 10 -36.21 -8.17 -8.93
N LEU A 11 -37.47 -8.59 -9.13
CA LEU A 11 -38.59 -7.65 -9.24
C LEU A 11 -39.14 -7.18 -7.88
N LEU A 12 -38.96 -7.97 -6.81
CA LEU A 12 -39.44 -7.59 -5.47
C LEU A 12 -38.56 -6.52 -4.81
N LEU A 13 -37.25 -6.51 -5.11
CA LEU A 13 -36.30 -5.51 -4.61
C LEU A 13 -36.50 -4.12 -5.24
N ALA A 14 -36.99 -4.05 -6.48
CA ALA A 14 -37.23 -2.78 -7.17
C ALA A 14 -38.40 -1.96 -6.58
N THR A 15 -39.28 -2.57 -5.76
CA THR A 15 -40.49 -1.89 -5.27
C THR A 15 -40.38 -1.43 -3.81
N LEU A 16 -39.33 -1.81 -3.08
CA LEU A 16 -39.12 -1.44 -1.67
C LEU A 16 -38.10 -0.31 -1.44
N CYS A 17 -37.34 0.11 -2.46
CA CYS A 17 -36.35 1.20 -2.35
C CYS A 17 -36.91 2.62 -2.59
N ALA A 18 -38.23 2.83 -2.64
CA ALA A 18 -38.80 4.14 -2.93
C ALA A 18 -38.95 5.07 -1.71
N VAL A 19 -38.58 4.64 -0.49
CA VAL A 19 -38.71 5.48 0.72
C VAL A 19 -37.52 5.26 1.66
N GLY A 20 -36.44 6.02 1.47
CA GLY A 20 -35.34 6.10 2.43
C GLY A 20 -34.04 6.60 1.79
N CYS A 21 -33.61 7.80 2.16
CA CYS A 21 -32.34 8.41 1.74
C CYS A 21 -31.13 7.60 2.26
N VAL A 22 -30.52 6.76 1.42
CA VAL A 22 -29.09 6.35 1.48
C VAL A 22 -28.67 6.01 0.05
N GLY A 23 -27.52 6.50 -0.41
CA GLY A 23 -27.04 6.33 -1.79
C GLY A 23 -26.71 4.87 -2.12
N CYS A 24 -27.44 4.29 -3.08
CA CYS A 24 -27.13 3.00 -3.70
C CYS A 24 -26.76 3.20 -5.17
N PHE A 25 -25.66 2.57 -5.60
CA PHE A 25 -25.20 2.48 -6.99
C PHE A 25 -26.29 1.89 -7.91
N ARG A 26 -26.55 2.53 -9.06
CA ARG A 26 -27.32 1.95 -10.16
C ARG A 26 -26.35 1.46 -11.24
N SER A 27 -26.25 0.15 -11.42
CA SER A 27 -25.50 -0.49 -12.50
C SER A 27 -26.45 -0.87 -13.65
N ASP A 28 -26.29 -0.22 -14.81
CA ASP A 28 -26.88 -0.69 -16.07
C ASP A 28 -25.74 -1.23 -16.95
N VAL A 29 -25.57 -2.56 -16.92
CA VAL A 29 -24.55 -3.30 -17.67
C VAL A 29 -25.09 -3.69 -19.04
N LYS A 30 -24.67 -2.98 -20.09
CA LYS A 30 -24.61 -3.50 -21.47
C LYS A 30 -23.51 -2.78 -22.26
N ASN A 31 -22.35 -3.43 -22.42
CA ASN A 31 -21.50 -3.47 -23.63
C ASN A 31 -20.13 -4.10 -23.28
N ILE A 32 -20.00 -5.43 -23.41
CA ILE A 32 -18.76 -6.18 -23.12
C ILE A 32 -18.02 -6.63 -24.41
N ALA A 33 -18.49 -6.26 -25.62
CA ALA A 33 -18.00 -6.85 -26.86
C ALA A 33 -16.91 -6.07 -27.64
N ALA A 34 -16.10 -5.20 -27.01
CA ALA A 34 -15.19 -4.30 -27.75
C ALA A 34 -13.70 -4.37 -27.36
N LEU A 35 -13.25 -5.32 -26.54
CA LEU A 35 -11.93 -5.26 -25.89
C LEU A 35 -10.94 -6.40 -26.24
N GLU A 36 -11.10 -7.09 -27.37
CA GLU A 36 -10.05 -8.01 -27.82
C GLU A 36 -8.91 -7.23 -28.51
N GLY A 37 -7.74 -7.17 -27.84
CA GLY A 37 -6.43 -6.95 -28.50
C GLY A 37 -5.83 -5.54 -28.44
N ARG A 38 -5.71 -4.91 -27.26
CA ARG A 38 -4.93 -3.67 -27.12
C ARG A 38 -3.77 -3.81 -26.14
N ASP A 39 -2.65 -3.22 -26.57
CA ASP A 39 -1.43 -2.98 -25.82
C ASP A 39 -1.75 -2.11 -24.59
N LEU A 40 -1.37 -2.61 -23.41
CA LEU A 40 -1.67 -2.03 -22.11
C LEU A 40 -0.44 -1.25 -21.65
N SER A 41 -0.29 -0.01 -22.12
CA SER A 41 0.56 1.00 -21.49
C SER A 41 -0.04 1.30 -20.10
N PHE A 42 0.28 0.40 -19.18
CA PHE A 42 -0.32 0.17 -17.87
C PHE A 42 0.31 1.12 -16.86
N LEU A 43 -0.17 2.35 -16.80
CA LEU A 43 0.06 3.28 -15.68
C LEU A 43 -1.06 4.34 -15.75
N SER A 44 -2.21 4.00 -15.16
CA SER A 44 -3.33 4.93 -15.01
C SER A 44 -3.04 6.02 -13.96
N ARG A 45 -4.02 6.89 -13.71
CA ARG A 45 -4.02 7.98 -12.70
C ARG A 45 -3.63 7.56 -11.28
N ARG A 46 -3.56 6.24 -11.02
CA ARG A 46 -3.16 5.59 -9.75
C ARG A 46 -1.79 6.03 -9.23
N GLY A 47 -0.83 6.32 -10.11
CA GLY A 47 0.61 6.35 -9.79
C GLY A 47 1.21 7.62 -9.16
N ALA A 48 0.41 8.64 -8.82
CA ALA A 48 0.97 9.91 -8.36
C ALA A 48 1.61 9.80 -6.93
N HIS A 49 2.76 10.45 -6.72
CA HIS A 49 3.70 10.31 -5.59
C HIS A 49 3.65 11.45 -4.51
N THR A 50 2.87 11.42 -3.42
CA THR A 50 2.72 12.56 -2.44
C THR A 50 3.86 12.85 -1.44
N TYR A 51 4.15 14.12 -1.11
CA TYR A 51 5.03 14.56 0.02
C TYR A 51 4.37 15.59 0.97
N VAL A 52 4.61 15.51 2.29
CA VAL A 52 4.94 16.62 3.23
C VAL A 52 5.65 16.03 4.47
N GLU A 53 6.89 16.44 4.74
CA GLU A 53 7.51 16.34 6.08
C GLU A 53 7.56 17.74 6.69
N ALA A 54 7.06 17.91 7.91
CA ALA A 54 7.22 19.14 8.70
C ALA A 54 8.28 18.89 9.76
N THR A 55 9.44 19.55 9.63
CA THR A 55 10.47 19.55 10.68
C THR A 55 9.89 20.12 11.97
N SER A 56 9.98 19.34 13.04
CA SER A 56 9.65 19.74 14.41
C SER A 56 10.67 20.78 14.92
N GLY A 57 10.51 22.03 14.49
CA GLY A 57 11.34 23.16 14.88
C GLY A 57 10.52 24.36 15.31
N GLY A 58 10.01 24.37 16.55
CA GLY A 58 9.55 25.61 17.19
C GLY A 58 8.18 25.54 17.87
N LYS A 59 8.13 25.99 19.11
CA LYS A 59 6.94 25.98 19.99
C LYS A 59 5.84 26.93 19.48
N SER A 60 4.75 26.38 18.94
CA SER A 60 3.41 26.99 18.93
C SER A 60 2.33 25.89 18.81
N PRO A 61 1.44 25.67 19.80
CA PRO A 61 0.53 24.52 19.79
C PRO A 61 -0.69 24.63 18.86
N ASP A 62 -1.05 25.81 18.33
CA ASP A 62 -2.41 25.98 17.77
C ASP A 62 -2.50 25.99 16.22
N ASN A 63 -1.38 26.00 15.48
CA ASN A 63 -1.39 26.00 14.01
C ASN A 63 -0.98 24.66 13.36
N ALA A 64 -0.26 23.79 14.08
CA ALA A 64 0.16 22.48 13.56
C ALA A 64 -0.99 21.45 13.48
N LEU A 65 -2.04 21.61 14.29
CA LEU A 65 -3.23 20.76 14.27
C LEU A 65 -4.13 21.02 13.05
N TYR A 66 -4.19 22.27 12.59
CA TYR A 66 -4.95 22.64 11.39
C TYR A 66 -4.29 22.12 10.11
N ALA A 67 -2.95 22.13 10.05
CA ALA A 67 -2.19 21.54 8.96
C ALA A 67 -2.27 20.00 8.93
N ARG A 68 -2.33 19.33 10.10
CA ARG A 68 -2.53 17.86 10.20
C ARG A 68 -3.87 17.41 9.62
N GLN A 69 -4.98 18.04 10.01
CA GLN A 69 -6.31 17.70 9.48
C GLN A 69 -6.43 18.02 7.99
N TYR A 70 -5.79 19.09 7.51
CA TYR A 70 -5.72 19.38 6.09
C TYR A 70 -4.82 18.38 5.33
N SER A 71 -3.70 17.94 5.94
CA SER A 71 -2.71 16.96 5.46
C SER A 71 -3.31 15.56 5.27
N ASP A 72 -4.18 15.14 6.18
CA ASP A 72 -4.72 13.77 6.20
C ASP A 72 -5.82 13.51 5.16
N LEU A 73 -6.48 14.56 4.65
CA LEU A 73 -7.61 14.40 3.71
C LEU A 73 -7.17 14.39 2.24
N LEU A 74 -6.20 15.23 1.83
CA LEU A 74 -5.75 15.35 0.42
C LEU A 74 -4.55 14.46 0.00
N SER A 75 -4.19 13.45 0.78
CA SER A 75 -3.13 12.50 0.41
C SER A 75 -3.60 11.38 -0.54
N HIS A 76 -4.91 11.10 -0.59
CA HIS A 76 -5.54 9.96 -1.28
C HIS A 76 -5.34 9.85 -2.81
N PHE A 77 -4.63 10.76 -3.47
CA PHE A 77 -4.52 10.75 -4.95
C PHE A 77 -3.18 11.29 -5.47
N GLY A 78 -2.13 11.30 -4.65
CA GLY A 78 -0.76 11.43 -5.15
C GLY A 78 -0.24 12.85 -5.47
N MET A 79 1.10 12.97 -5.39
CA MET A 79 2.05 14.04 -5.76
C MET A 79 1.85 15.50 -5.39
N TYR A 80 0.63 15.98 -5.32
CA TYR A 80 0.43 17.37 -5.72
C TYR A 80 0.06 18.30 -4.58
N LYS A 81 0.07 17.80 -3.35
CA LYS A 81 -0.38 18.57 -2.20
C LYS A 81 0.53 19.75 -1.79
N PRO A 82 1.87 19.63 -1.70
CA PRO A 82 2.68 20.79 -1.37
C PRO A 82 2.73 21.79 -2.54
N VAL A 83 1.96 21.56 -3.60
CA VAL A 83 1.93 22.44 -4.76
C VAL A 83 0.52 22.99 -5.02
N LEU A 84 -0.57 22.25 -4.79
CA LEU A 84 -1.90 22.67 -5.24
C LEU A 84 -2.79 23.35 -4.20
N ALA A 85 -2.42 23.41 -2.93
CA ALA A 85 -3.23 24.07 -1.90
C ALA A 85 -2.60 25.41 -1.46
N PRO A 86 -3.13 26.55 -1.94
CA PRO A 86 -4.06 26.68 -3.05
C PRO A 86 -3.40 27.40 -4.22
N LEU A 87 -3.05 26.64 -5.25
CA LEU A 87 -2.93 27.24 -6.57
C LEU A 87 -4.31 27.63 -7.13
N LEU A 88 -5.42 27.28 -6.46
CA LEU A 88 -6.72 27.81 -6.82
C LEU A 88 -7.64 27.98 -5.61
N GLU A 89 -8.01 29.23 -5.32
CA GLU A 89 -8.98 29.63 -4.30
C GLU A 89 -9.81 30.82 -4.80
N PRO A 90 -11.02 31.06 -4.24
CA PRO A 90 -11.71 32.33 -4.42
C PRO A 90 -10.81 33.49 -4.02
N ALA A 91 -10.85 34.61 -4.75
CA ALA A 91 -10.10 35.79 -4.35
C ALA A 91 -10.55 36.31 -2.98
N ASP A 92 -9.59 36.82 -2.18
CA ASP A 92 -9.84 37.30 -0.81
C ASP A 92 -10.99 38.31 -0.71
N GLU A 93 -11.19 39.11 -1.77
CA GLU A 93 -12.25 40.12 -1.88
C GLU A 93 -13.68 39.56 -1.87
N LEU A 94 -13.85 38.25 -2.09
CA LEU A 94 -15.16 37.58 -2.03
C LEU A 94 -15.57 37.16 -0.62
N GLU A 95 -14.67 37.27 0.37
CA GLU A 95 -14.91 36.91 1.78
C GLU A 95 -15.52 35.50 1.93
N CYS A 96 -14.92 34.52 1.25
CA CYS A 96 -15.44 33.15 1.20
C CYS A 96 -14.95 32.30 2.38
N GLU A 97 -15.85 31.47 2.92
CA GLU A 97 -15.54 30.43 3.91
C GLU A 97 -15.79 29.03 3.33
N VAL A 98 -15.02 28.03 3.76
CA VAL A 98 -15.23 26.65 3.31
C VAL A 98 -16.53 26.11 3.92
N LYS A 99 -17.53 25.85 3.07
CA LYS A 99 -18.83 25.32 3.47
C LYS A 99 -18.80 23.80 3.62
N SER A 100 -18.22 23.11 2.63
CA SER A 100 -18.11 21.66 2.66
C SER A 100 -16.98 21.14 1.77
N ARG A 101 -16.56 19.91 2.05
CA ARG A 101 -15.69 19.11 1.18
C ARG A 101 -16.28 17.72 1.07
N VAL A 102 -16.54 17.30 -0.15
CA VAL A 102 -17.08 15.98 -0.47
C VAL A 102 -16.05 15.24 -1.30
N TRP A 103 -15.71 14.05 -0.83
CA TRP A 103 -14.82 13.12 -1.53
C TRP A 103 -15.72 12.16 -2.29
N ASN A 104 -15.70 12.28 -3.61
CA ASN A 104 -16.27 11.26 -4.47
C ASN A 104 -15.13 10.34 -4.92
N PRO A 105 -15.42 9.08 -5.29
CA PRO A 105 -14.39 8.16 -5.79
C PRO A 105 -13.62 8.73 -6.99
N ASP A 106 -14.25 9.59 -7.79
CA ASP A 106 -13.72 10.12 -9.04
C ASP A 106 -13.35 11.62 -9.01
N ALA A 107 -13.73 12.35 -7.97
CA ALA A 107 -13.53 13.79 -7.87
C ALA A 107 -13.48 14.27 -6.42
N ILE A 108 -12.79 15.38 -6.18
CA ILE A 108 -12.86 16.11 -4.92
C ILE A 108 -13.70 17.37 -5.16
N VAL A 109 -14.77 17.53 -4.40
CA VAL A 109 -15.65 18.70 -4.50
C VAL A 109 -15.49 19.56 -3.26
N GLN A 110 -15.05 20.79 -3.44
CA GLN A 110 -14.96 21.78 -2.37
C GLN A 110 -15.93 22.94 -2.64
N VAL A 111 -16.81 23.19 -1.69
CA VAL A 111 -17.79 24.27 -1.75
C VAL A 111 -17.39 25.38 -0.80
N TYR A 112 -17.35 26.59 -1.33
CA TYR A 112 -17.14 27.83 -0.59
C TYR A 112 -18.45 28.61 -0.50
N GLN A 113 -18.77 29.11 0.69
CA GLN A 113 -19.82 30.09 0.90
C GLN A 113 -19.20 31.49 0.90
N CYS A 114 -19.58 32.32 -0.06
CA CYS A 114 -19.14 33.70 -0.18
C CYS A 114 -20.31 34.66 0.05
N ALA A 115 -20.03 35.96 0.19
CA ALA A 115 -21.08 36.98 0.28
C ALA A 115 -21.96 37.04 -0.98
N ALA A 116 -21.39 36.71 -2.14
CA ALA A 116 -22.06 36.72 -3.44
C ALA A 116 -22.84 35.43 -3.75
N GLY A 117 -22.70 34.36 -2.97
CA GLY A 117 -23.29 33.03 -3.26
C GLY A 117 -22.28 31.91 -3.01
N GLU A 118 -22.52 30.72 -3.57
CA GLU A 118 -21.61 29.59 -3.42
C GLU A 118 -20.70 29.43 -4.64
N ILE A 119 -19.42 29.14 -4.40
CA ILE A 119 -18.46 28.69 -5.42
C ILE A 119 -18.18 27.21 -5.19
N THR A 120 -18.26 26.41 -6.24
CA THR A 120 -17.87 25.00 -6.23
C THR A 120 -16.61 24.80 -7.05
N LEU A 121 -15.59 24.23 -6.42
CA LEU A 121 -14.38 23.73 -7.06
C LEU A 121 -14.46 22.21 -7.13
N GLU A 122 -14.57 21.66 -8.32
CA GLU A 122 -14.53 20.22 -8.56
C GLU A 122 -13.22 19.84 -9.22
N ILE A 123 -12.44 19.03 -8.52
CA ILE A 123 -11.08 18.66 -8.91
C ILE A 123 -11.11 17.27 -9.53
N ALA A 124 -10.62 17.17 -10.77
CA ALA A 124 -10.43 15.93 -11.50
C ALA A 124 -8.93 15.72 -11.78
N TYR A 125 -8.46 14.51 -11.52
CA TYR A 125 -7.14 14.07 -11.96
C TYR A 125 -7.28 13.59 -13.41
N MET A 126 -6.58 14.26 -14.33
CA MET A 126 -6.73 14.02 -15.76
C MET A 126 -5.74 12.96 -16.23
N SER A 127 -4.49 13.08 -15.78
CA SER A 127 -3.40 12.15 -16.00
C SER A 127 -2.50 12.12 -14.76
N TYR A 128 -1.33 11.48 -14.85
CA TYR A 128 -0.35 11.54 -13.77
C TYR A 128 0.24 12.93 -13.60
N SER A 129 0.33 13.75 -14.66
CA SER A 129 0.94 15.10 -14.67
C SER A 129 -0.09 16.23 -14.78
N ASP A 130 -1.34 15.91 -15.07
CA ASP A 130 -2.38 16.89 -15.35
C ASP A 130 -3.52 16.82 -14.34
N ILE A 131 -3.84 17.96 -13.74
CA ILE A 131 -4.98 18.14 -12.84
C ILE A 131 -5.86 19.25 -13.40
N ALA A 132 -7.18 19.08 -13.35
CA ALA A 132 -8.13 20.08 -13.76
C ALA A 132 -9.08 20.42 -12.62
N VAL A 133 -9.46 21.68 -12.52
CA VAL A 133 -10.42 22.17 -11.55
C VAL A 133 -11.53 22.90 -12.29
N ARG A 134 -12.73 22.32 -12.25
CA ARG A 134 -13.95 22.96 -12.74
C ARG A 134 -14.45 23.93 -11.68
N VAL A 135 -14.61 25.18 -12.07
CA VAL A 135 -15.18 26.27 -11.26
C VAL A 135 -16.63 26.50 -11.70
N THR A 136 -17.56 26.38 -10.77
CA THR A 136 -18.98 26.73 -10.97
C THR A 136 -19.49 27.56 -9.80
N VAL A 137 -20.58 28.29 -10.02
CA VAL A 137 -21.25 29.09 -8.99
C VAL A 137 -22.70 28.69 -8.83
N SER A 138 -23.30 29.00 -7.69
CA SER A 138 -24.73 28.75 -7.44
C SER A 138 -25.63 29.57 -8.35
N ASN A 139 -26.86 29.10 -8.57
CA ASN A 139 -27.85 29.78 -9.42
C ASN A 139 -28.25 31.17 -8.90
N ASP A 140 -28.07 31.43 -7.61
CA ASP A 140 -28.33 32.70 -6.94
C ASP A 140 -27.08 33.59 -6.80
N TRP A 141 -25.99 33.26 -7.50
CA TRP A 141 -24.77 34.05 -7.51
C TRP A 141 -25.02 35.51 -7.95
N ALA A 142 -24.58 36.45 -7.12
CA ALA A 142 -24.98 37.86 -7.18
C ALA A 142 -24.09 38.74 -8.06
N LEU A 143 -22.91 38.26 -8.48
CA LEU A 143 -21.93 39.01 -9.27
C LEU A 143 -21.83 38.46 -10.69
N PRO A 144 -21.57 39.29 -11.71
CA PRO A 144 -21.31 38.80 -13.07
C PRO A 144 -19.98 38.05 -13.19
N ASP A 145 -19.07 38.31 -12.25
CA ASP A 145 -17.67 37.90 -12.29
C ASP A 145 -17.35 36.97 -11.11
N VAL A 146 -16.41 36.05 -11.32
CA VAL A 146 -15.91 35.11 -10.30
C VAL A 146 -14.38 35.25 -10.24
N PRO A 147 -13.84 36.15 -9.40
CA PRO A 147 -12.41 36.31 -9.23
C PRO A 147 -11.82 35.12 -8.46
N ILE A 148 -10.80 34.50 -9.03
CA ILE A 148 -10.03 33.37 -8.46
C ILE A 148 -8.54 33.68 -8.48
N ARG A 149 -7.78 33.03 -7.61
CA ARG A 149 -6.33 33.20 -7.48
C ARG A 149 -5.62 31.92 -7.10
N GLY A 150 -4.31 31.90 -7.31
CA GLY A 150 -3.42 30.85 -6.87
C GLY A 150 -2.08 31.40 -6.44
N CYS A 151 -1.53 30.89 -5.34
CA CYS A 151 -0.21 31.32 -4.87
C CYS A 151 0.73 30.11 -4.75
N ALA A 152 1.95 30.27 -5.25
CA ALA A 152 3.00 29.31 -4.96
C ALA A 152 3.44 29.44 -3.49
N ILE A 153 3.83 28.32 -2.86
CA ILE A 153 4.15 28.28 -1.43
C ILE A 153 5.28 29.25 -1.07
N ASN A 154 5.14 29.90 0.09
CA ASN A 154 6.16 30.70 0.74
C ASN A 154 6.31 30.20 2.17
N GLU A 155 7.39 29.49 2.46
CA GLU A 155 7.95 29.42 3.81
C GLU A 155 9.43 29.02 3.71
N GLN A 156 10.25 29.51 4.65
CA GLN A 156 11.67 29.18 4.72
C GLN A 156 11.83 27.66 4.92
N GLY A 157 12.15 26.90 3.87
CA GLY A 157 12.18 25.44 3.95
C GLY A 157 12.45 24.72 2.61
N PHE A 158 11.85 23.53 2.47
CA PHE A 158 12.14 22.48 1.48
C PHE A 158 11.66 22.78 0.04
N VAL A 159 10.90 23.84 -0.22
CA VAL A 159 10.41 24.18 -1.58
C VAL A 159 10.55 25.68 -1.80
N ASP A 160 11.31 26.09 -2.82
CA ASP A 160 11.28 27.46 -3.35
C ASP A 160 10.47 27.49 -4.64
N SER A 161 9.77 28.59 -4.92
CA SER A 161 8.90 28.66 -6.10
C SER A 161 8.82 30.07 -6.68
N THR A 162 8.78 30.15 -8.01
CA THR A 162 8.56 31.38 -8.76
C THR A 162 7.31 31.27 -9.62
N VAL A 163 6.64 32.39 -9.85
CA VAL A 163 5.45 32.46 -10.72
C VAL A 163 5.70 33.54 -11.76
N SER A 164 5.46 33.18 -13.02
CA SER A 164 5.66 34.07 -14.15
C SER A 164 4.58 33.82 -15.23
N LYS A 165 4.64 34.61 -16.30
CA LYS A 165 3.75 34.48 -17.45
C LYS A 165 4.57 34.02 -18.65
N ASP A 166 4.17 32.90 -19.25
CA ASP A 166 4.74 32.42 -20.51
C ASP A 166 3.63 32.20 -21.53
N SER A 167 3.76 32.84 -22.70
CA SER A 167 2.85 32.63 -23.84
C SER A 167 1.34 32.80 -23.53
N GLY A 168 1.02 33.58 -22.50
CA GLY A 168 -0.36 33.83 -22.03
C GLY A 168 -0.84 32.90 -20.91
N LEU A 169 -0.03 31.91 -20.52
CA LEU A 169 -0.25 30.96 -19.43
C LEU A 169 0.43 31.44 -18.14
N VAL A 170 0.04 30.86 -17.00
CA VAL A 170 0.86 30.97 -15.78
C VAL A 170 1.91 29.88 -15.82
N PHE A 171 3.15 30.23 -15.53
CA PHE A 171 4.25 29.30 -15.36
C PHE A 171 4.75 29.35 -13.93
N ILE A 172 4.88 28.19 -13.29
CA ILE A 172 5.30 28.04 -11.91
C ILE A 172 6.51 27.11 -11.89
N GLU A 173 7.67 27.64 -11.52
CA GLU A 173 8.90 26.85 -11.34
C GLU A 173 9.09 26.60 -9.85
N GLN A 174 9.47 25.37 -9.48
CA GLN A 174 9.65 24.95 -8.10
C GLN A 174 10.96 24.19 -7.92
N GLU A 175 11.76 24.55 -6.92
CA GLU A 175 12.93 23.78 -6.48
C GLU A 175 12.61 23.12 -5.15
N ILE A 176 12.65 21.79 -5.11
CA ILE A 176 12.34 20.96 -3.94
C ILE A 176 13.64 20.36 -3.42
N GLN A 177 13.97 20.60 -2.15
CA GLN A 177 15.01 19.89 -1.42
C GLN A 177 14.42 18.65 -0.76
N LEU A 178 15.03 17.51 -1.05
CA LEU A 178 14.63 16.20 -0.57
C LEU A 178 15.72 15.63 0.29
N PHE A 179 15.33 14.97 1.37
CA PHE A 179 16.26 14.23 2.21
C PHE A 179 15.88 12.75 2.13
N SER A 180 16.88 11.90 1.95
CA SER A 180 16.73 10.46 2.10
C SER A 180 16.71 10.11 3.58
N PHE A 181 16.14 8.95 3.91
CA PHE A 181 16.08 8.42 5.27
C PHE A 181 17.48 8.32 5.93
N TRP A 182 18.52 8.13 5.10
CA TRP A 182 19.92 8.02 5.53
C TRP A 182 20.68 9.37 5.53
N GLY A 183 19.98 10.49 5.33
CA GLY A 183 20.55 11.84 5.42
C GLY A 183 21.22 12.37 4.15
N GLY A 184 21.11 11.66 3.02
CA GLY A 184 21.51 12.18 1.71
C GLY A 184 20.53 13.24 1.21
N GLU A 185 21.03 14.40 0.82
CA GLU A 185 20.26 15.53 0.26
C GLU A 185 20.18 15.41 -1.28
N GLN A 186 18.98 15.56 -1.82
CA GLN A 186 18.69 15.62 -3.25
C GLN A 186 17.93 16.91 -3.57
N LYS A 187 18.10 17.41 -4.79
CA LYS A 187 17.33 18.54 -5.31
C LYS A 187 16.54 18.11 -6.53
N GLU A 188 15.28 18.53 -6.57
CA GLU A 188 14.37 18.29 -7.68
C GLU A 188 13.84 19.62 -8.18
N THR A 189 13.79 19.82 -9.49
CA THR A 189 13.17 20.99 -10.09
C THR A 189 11.91 20.57 -10.84
N ARG A 190 10.86 21.37 -10.70
CA ARG A 190 9.56 21.09 -11.28
C ARG A 190 8.94 22.32 -11.90
N ASP A 191 8.41 22.12 -13.09
CA ASP A 191 7.73 23.14 -13.87
C ASP A 191 6.23 22.84 -13.90
N THR A 192 5.39 23.85 -13.67
CA THR A 192 3.93 23.71 -13.74
C THR A 192 3.35 24.81 -14.62
N PHE A 193 2.62 24.41 -15.66
CA PHE A 193 1.88 25.29 -16.54
C PHE A 193 0.41 25.33 -16.11
N VAL A 194 -0.14 26.53 -15.94
CA VAL A 194 -1.57 26.73 -15.68
C VAL A 194 -2.24 27.34 -16.90
N GLU A 195 -3.26 26.65 -17.41
CA GLU A 195 -4.12 27.15 -18.48
C GLU A 195 -5.58 27.17 -18.03
N ILE A 196 -6.34 28.16 -18.52
CA ILE A 196 -7.73 28.40 -18.15
C ILE A 196 -8.58 28.32 -19.41
N VAL A 197 -9.68 27.57 -19.36
CA VAL A 197 -10.63 27.41 -20.46
C VAL A 197 -12.03 27.81 -19.98
N PRO A 198 -12.73 28.76 -20.66
CA PRO A 198 -12.30 29.52 -21.83
C PRO A 198 -11.07 30.41 -21.57
N LYS A 199 -10.31 30.73 -22.62
CA LYS A 199 -9.04 31.44 -22.48
C LYS A 199 -9.22 32.85 -21.92
N VAL A 200 -8.68 33.07 -20.72
CA VAL A 200 -8.60 34.38 -20.07
C VAL A 200 -7.13 34.68 -19.73
N SER A 201 -6.73 35.95 -19.78
CA SER A 201 -5.37 36.35 -19.41
C SER A 201 -5.21 36.46 -17.90
N PRO A 202 -4.33 35.67 -17.26
CA PRO A 202 -4.05 35.83 -15.84
C PRO A 202 -3.18 37.08 -15.59
N ALA A 203 -3.35 37.66 -14.41
CA ALA A 203 -2.48 38.66 -13.80
C ALA A 203 -1.51 37.97 -12.82
N ILE A 204 -0.30 38.51 -12.68
CA ILE A 204 0.72 37.99 -11.76
C ILE A 204 1.06 39.10 -10.76
N ASP A 205 1.07 38.76 -9.48
CA ASP A 205 1.51 39.63 -8.39
C ASP A 205 2.42 38.83 -7.44
N GLY A 206 3.72 39.13 -7.47
CA GLY A 206 4.72 38.40 -6.72
C GLY A 206 4.76 36.91 -7.09
N ARG A 207 4.44 36.05 -6.11
CA ARG A 207 4.36 34.58 -6.26
C ARG A 207 2.92 34.09 -6.45
N CYS A 208 1.99 35.00 -6.73
CA CYS A 208 0.58 34.69 -6.93
C CYS A 208 0.15 35.07 -8.34
N TRP A 209 -0.86 34.37 -8.82
CA TRP A 209 -1.56 34.66 -10.05
C TRP A 209 -3.06 34.80 -9.75
N SER A 210 -3.76 35.58 -10.55
CA SER A 210 -5.21 35.77 -10.44
C SER A 210 -5.87 35.91 -11.79
N VAL A 211 -7.15 35.57 -11.85
CA VAL A 211 -7.98 35.72 -13.05
C VAL A 211 -9.43 35.95 -12.66
N VAL A 212 -10.18 36.62 -13.53
CA VAL A 212 -11.62 36.85 -13.38
C VAL A 212 -12.36 35.99 -14.39
N LEU A 213 -13.22 35.10 -13.91
CA LEU A 213 -14.04 34.21 -14.73
C LEU A 213 -15.45 34.79 -14.90
N ASP A 214 -16.14 34.42 -15.98
CA ASP A 214 -17.55 34.76 -16.22
C ASP A 214 -18.46 33.81 -15.43
N ALA A 215 -19.30 34.36 -14.54
CA ALA A 215 -20.22 33.57 -13.71
C ALA A 215 -21.25 32.77 -14.52
N GLN A 216 -21.50 33.14 -15.78
CA GLN A 216 -22.47 32.45 -16.66
C GLN A 216 -21.85 31.27 -17.42
N VAL A 217 -20.54 31.07 -17.34
CA VAL A 217 -19.82 30.03 -18.10
C VAL A 217 -19.01 29.16 -17.15
N SER A 218 -19.21 27.84 -17.23
CA SER A 218 -18.34 26.90 -16.51
C SER A 218 -16.92 27.02 -17.04
N SER A 219 -15.96 27.23 -16.13
CA SER A 219 -14.55 27.38 -16.48
C SER A 219 -13.75 26.23 -15.89
N VAL A 220 -12.71 25.79 -16.60
CA VAL A 220 -11.79 24.75 -16.16
C VAL A 220 -10.39 25.36 -16.06
N VAL A 221 -9.79 25.25 -14.89
CA VAL A 221 -8.40 25.65 -14.61
C VAL A 221 -7.55 24.38 -14.58
N SER A 222 -6.59 24.28 -15.47
CA SER A 222 -5.79 23.08 -15.67
C SER A 222 -4.34 23.33 -15.31
N PHE A 223 -3.74 22.38 -14.59
CA PHE A 223 -2.37 22.38 -14.12
C PHE A 223 -1.64 21.22 -14.77
N ARG A 224 -0.65 21.51 -15.61
CA ARG A 224 0.23 20.53 -16.25
C ARG A 224 1.61 20.59 -15.63
N MET A 225 2.12 19.46 -15.18
CA MET A 225 3.29 19.39 -14.31
C MET A 225 4.38 18.57 -14.98
N HIS A 226 5.56 19.15 -15.13
CA HIS A 226 6.75 18.51 -15.69
C HIS A 226 7.83 18.44 -14.63
N GLU A 227 8.39 17.24 -14.43
CA GLU A 227 9.55 17.03 -13.56
C GLU A 227 10.82 17.15 -14.40
N ASN A 228 11.74 18.04 -14.02
CA ASN A 228 13.02 18.21 -14.69
C ASN A 228 14.11 17.49 -13.89
N TRP A 229 14.35 16.22 -14.22
CA TRP A 229 15.41 15.44 -13.60
C TRP A 229 16.76 15.73 -14.27
N PHE A 230 17.64 16.47 -13.59
CA PHE A 230 19.05 16.55 -14.00
C PHE A 230 19.79 15.31 -13.50
N ILE A 231 20.11 14.39 -14.40
CA ILE A 231 21.28 13.51 -14.20
C ILE A 231 22.21 13.65 -15.41
N GLU A 232 23.46 14.06 -15.16
CA GLU A 232 24.57 13.83 -16.08
C GLU A 232 24.84 12.31 -16.19
N ILE A 233 23.98 11.57 -16.88
CA ILE A 233 24.25 10.18 -17.28
C ILE A 233 24.73 10.21 -18.73
N ASN A 234 25.94 9.69 -18.95
CA ASN A 234 26.48 9.38 -20.26
C ASN A 234 25.46 8.62 -21.12
N ASN A 235 24.90 9.27 -22.14
CA ASN A 235 24.29 8.86 -23.42
C ASN A 235 23.87 7.38 -23.72
N ALA A 236 23.71 6.50 -22.74
CA ALA A 236 23.37 5.09 -22.92
C ALA A 236 22.07 4.68 -22.21
N VAL A 237 21.54 5.51 -21.30
CA VAL A 237 20.27 5.26 -20.56
C VAL A 237 19.16 6.24 -20.96
N ALA A 238 19.48 7.28 -21.73
CA ALA A 238 18.48 8.22 -22.27
C ALA A 238 17.45 7.54 -23.19
N SER A 239 17.74 6.35 -23.73
CA SER A 239 16.80 5.58 -24.57
C SER A 239 15.73 4.81 -23.79
N CYS A 240 15.73 4.86 -22.46
CA CYS A 240 14.70 4.22 -21.63
C CYS A 240 13.69 5.24 -21.06
N ILE A 241 13.99 6.53 -21.21
CA ILE A 241 13.13 7.66 -20.84
C ILE A 241 12.99 8.53 -22.09
N ASP A 242 12.60 7.90 -23.20
CA ASP A 242 12.12 8.64 -24.36
C ASP A 242 10.63 8.91 -24.14
N ASP A 243 10.30 10.19 -23.91
CA ASP A 243 9.00 10.81 -24.23
C ASP A 243 8.77 10.86 -25.76
N ASP A 244 9.52 10.08 -26.54
CA ASP A 244 9.39 9.99 -27.99
C ASP A 244 8.33 8.94 -28.33
N ASP A 245 7.07 9.35 -28.22
CA ASP A 245 5.92 8.79 -28.93
C ASP A 245 6.07 9.05 -30.46
N SER A 246 7.18 8.58 -31.04
CA SER A 246 7.41 8.55 -32.48
C SER A 246 6.81 7.30 -33.13
N SER A 247 6.12 6.45 -32.35
CA SER A 247 5.26 5.37 -32.84
C SER A 247 3.79 5.74 -33.01
N GLY A 248 3.39 7.02 -32.99
CA GLY A 248 2.10 7.47 -33.54
C GLY A 248 0.85 6.74 -33.01
N GLY A 249 0.93 6.18 -31.81
CA GLY A 249 -0.10 5.36 -31.19
C GLY A 249 -0.58 6.05 -29.93
N ARG A 250 -1.43 7.09 -30.08
CA ARG A 250 -2.09 7.77 -28.95
C ARG A 250 -2.58 6.75 -27.93
N SER A 251 -2.14 6.89 -26.68
CA SER A 251 -2.75 6.14 -25.58
C SER A 251 -4.23 6.52 -25.54
N PRO A 252 -5.16 5.57 -25.36
CA PRO A 252 -6.58 5.89 -25.18
C PRO A 252 -6.86 6.75 -23.93
N TYR A 253 -5.84 7.00 -23.10
CA TYR A 253 -5.88 7.85 -21.91
C TYR A 253 -5.25 9.25 -22.10
N ASP A 254 -4.72 9.57 -23.29
CA ASP A 254 -4.22 10.92 -23.59
C ASP A 254 -5.39 11.89 -23.75
N ILE A 255 -5.69 12.59 -22.66
CA ILE A 255 -6.73 13.60 -22.64
C ILE A 255 -6.19 14.89 -23.24
N GLU A 256 -6.97 15.48 -24.16
CA GLU A 256 -6.63 16.75 -24.77
C GLU A 256 -6.46 17.83 -23.69
N TRP A 257 -5.32 18.50 -23.73
CA TRP A 257 -4.99 19.59 -22.82
C TRP A 257 -4.92 20.92 -23.58
N PRO A 258 -5.42 22.01 -22.99
CA PRO A 258 -6.18 22.04 -21.74
C PRO A 258 -7.61 21.48 -21.93
N PRO A 259 -8.18 20.74 -20.96
CA PRO A 259 -9.55 20.28 -21.05
C PRO A 259 -10.54 21.44 -20.97
N ASP A 260 -11.54 21.45 -21.86
CA ASP A 260 -12.77 22.17 -21.64
C ASP A 260 -13.72 21.39 -20.72
N THR A 261 -14.94 21.89 -20.52
CA THR A 261 -15.93 21.22 -19.66
C THR A 261 -16.31 19.82 -20.15
N GLU A 262 -16.39 19.59 -21.46
CA GLU A 262 -16.76 18.28 -22.04
C GLU A 262 -15.64 17.26 -21.81
N VAL A 263 -14.40 17.68 -22.04
CA VAL A 263 -13.21 16.86 -21.81
C VAL A 263 -13.02 16.57 -20.31
N PHE A 264 -13.32 17.54 -19.44
CA PHE A 264 -13.33 17.35 -17.98
C PHE A 264 -14.35 16.27 -17.54
N ASP A 265 -15.58 16.34 -18.05
CA ASP A 265 -16.61 15.33 -17.74
C ASP A 265 -16.25 13.94 -18.28
N ALA A 266 -15.63 13.87 -19.46
CA ALA A 266 -15.09 12.62 -20.00
C ALA A 266 -14.01 12.05 -19.10
N ALA A 267 -13.13 12.89 -18.55
CA ALA A 267 -12.11 12.45 -17.62
C ALA A 267 -12.71 11.89 -16.32
N LEU A 268 -13.65 12.57 -15.68
CA LEU A 268 -14.35 12.04 -14.50
C LEU A 268 -14.99 10.68 -14.79
N LYS A 269 -15.66 10.56 -15.94
CA LYS A 269 -16.24 9.29 -16.39
C LYS A 269 -15.20 8.19 -16.55
N LEU A 270 -14.00 8.49 -17.05
CA LEU A 270 -12.91 7.53 -17.17
C LEU A 270 -12.40 7.06 -15.79
N THR A 271 -12.22 7.95 -14.80
CA THR A 271 -11.87 7.52 -13.42
C THR A 271 -12.94 6.57 -12.87
N ARG A 272 -14.23 6.91 -13.06
CA ARG A 272 -15.33 6.06 -12.59
C ARG A 272 -15.27 4.67 -13.22
N LEU A 273 -15.04 4.58 -14.53
CA LEU A 273 -14.92 3.31 -15.23
C LEU A 273 -13.70 2.53 -14.74
N GLU A 274 -12.56 3.19 -14.56
CA GLU A 274 -11.34 2.58 -14.04
C GLU A 274 -11.54 2.00 -12.62
N LEU A 275 -12.26 2.70 -11.74
CA LEU A 275 -12.60 2.20 -10.41
C LEU A 275 -13.61 1.06 -10.47
N ILE A 276 -14.62 1.13 -11.35
CA ILE A 276 -15.56 0.02 -11.57
C ILE A 276 -14.80 -1.22 -12.04
N ASP A 277 -13.86 -1.07 -12.97
CA ASP A 277 -13.03 -2.16 -13.45
C ASP A 277 -12.12 -2.70 -12.35
N TRP A 278 -11.51 -1.84 -11.53
CA TRP A 278 -10.73 -2.25 -10.35
C TRP A 278 -11.54 -3.06 -9.34
N PHE A 279 -12.79 -2.67 -9.10
CA PHE A 279 -13.68 -3.39 -8.19
C PHE A 279 -14.34 -4.61 -8.83
N THR A 280 -14.20 -4.80 -10.15
CA THR A 280 -14.66 -6.02 -10.81
C THR A 280 -13.80 -7.19 -10.33
N ASN A 281 -14.43 -8.23 -9.76
CA ASN A 281 -13.74 -9.34 -9.10
C ASN A 281 -12.82 -8.92 -7.94
N ALA A 282 -13.10 -7.80 -7.26
CA ALA A 282 -12.41 -7.48 -6.02
C ALA A 282 -12.61 -8.62 -4.99
N PRO A 283 -11.59 -8.94 -4.18
CA PRO A 283 -11.69 -9.93 -3.10
C PRO A 283 -12.48 -9.41 -1.88
N VAL A 284 -13.62 -8.75 -2.10
CA VAL A 284 -14.50 -8.21 -1.07
C VAL A 284 -15.73 -9.12 -0.97
N SER A 285 -15.85 -9.86 0.14
CA SER A 285 -16.95 -10.80 0.39
C SER A 285 -18.27 -10.08 0.70
N ASP A 286 -18.22 -9.01 1.50
CA ASP A 286 -19.36 -8.15 1.85
C ASP A 286 -19.07 -6.68 1.54
N PHE A 287 -19.75 -6.10 0.56
CA PHE A 287 -19.62 -4.69 0.22
C PHE A 287 -20.23 -3.72 1.26
N ASN A 288 -20.90 -4.24 2.30
CA ASN A 288 -21.29 -3.45 3.47
C ASN A 288 -20.16 -3.34 4.51
N ASP A 289 -19.14 -4.18 4.42
CA ASP A 289 -17.93 -4.06 5.23
C ASP A 289 -17.07 -2.91 4.68
N GLN A 290 -17.17 -1.76 5.34
CA GLN A 290 -16.45 -0.55 4.95
C GLN A 290 -14.93 -0.75 4.97
N MET A 291 -14.40 -1.51 5.93
CA MET A 291 -12.97 -1.73 6.06
C MET A 291 -12.46 -2.63 4.92
N ALA A 292 -13.22 -3.66 4.53
CA ALA A 292 -12.88 -4.49 3.37
C ALA A 292 -12.88 -3.67 2.06
N VAL A 293 -13.95 -2.90 1.80
CA VAL A 293 -14.04 -2.05 0.61
C VAL A 293 -12.90 -1.02 0.59
N MET A 294 -12.61 -0.41 1.73
CA MET A 294 -11.55 0.58 1.86
C MET A 294 -10.17 -0.03 1.69
N SER A 295 -9.93 -1.23 2.18
CA SER A 295 -8.66 -1.94 1.99
C SER A 295 -8.35 -2.20 0.52
N TRP A 296 -9.36 -2.58 -0.28
CA TRP A 296 -9.19 -2.75 -1.73
C TRP A 296 -9.05 -1.43 -2.48
N PHE A 297 -9.77 -0.39 -2.06
CA PHE A 297 -9.60 0.96 -2.59
C PHE A 297 -8.19 1.50 -2.31
N ILE A 298 -7.67 1.30 -1.10
CA ILE A 298 -6.34 1.77 -0.72
C ILE A 298 -5.25 1.05 -1.51
N ALA A 299 -5.45 -0.20 -1.95
CA ALA A 299 -4.50 -0.84 -2.87
C ALA A 299 -4.38 -0.09 -4.21
N TRP A 300 -5.51 0.38 -4.75
CA TRP A 300 -5.54 1.26 -5.93
C TRP A 300 -4.85 2.59 -5.64
N GLU A 301 -5.14 3.15 -4.47
CA GLU A 301 -4.60 4.44 -4.04
C GLU A 301 -3.09 4.40 -3.81
N ASN A 302 -2.58 3.41 -3.08
CA ASN A 302 -1.19 3.23 -2.75
C ASN A 302 -0.33 2.72 -3.92
N THR A 303 -0.91 2.49 -5.09
CA THR A 303 -0.16 2.16 -6.30
C THR A 303 0.72 3.35 -6.71
N ALA A 304 2.02 3.15 -6.82
CA ALA A 304 3.01 4.14 -7.21
C ALA A 304 3.70 3.70 -8.51
N ARG A 305 4.06 4.67 -9.35
CA ARG A 305 4.76 4.41 -10.62
C ARG A 305 6.25 4.10 -10.39
N PRO A 306 6.95 3.51 -11.37
CA PRO A 306 8.41 3.47 -11.37
C PRO A 306 8.97 4.88 -11.15
N TRP A 307 9.99 4.98 -10.32
CA TRP A 307 10.63 6.25 -10.02
C TRP A 307 12.11 6.06 -9.73
N GLY A 308 12.95 6.75 -10.50
CA GLY A 308 14.39 6.68 -10.34
C GLY A 308 15.03 5.43 -10.93
N SER A 309 16.27 5.17 -10.54
CA SER A 309 17.14 4.16 -11.18
C SER A 309 17.01 2.76 -10.60
N ALA A 310 16.53 2.62 -9.36
CA ALA A 310 16.36 1.33 -8.69
C ALA A 310 14.90 0.88 -8.68
N TRP A 311 13.95 1.82 -8.52
CA TRP A 311 12.53 1.49 -8.56
C TRP A 311 11.99 1.52 -9.99
N THR A 312 12.13 0.40 -10.70
CA THR A 312 11.87 0.24 -12.15
C THR A 312 10.45 -0.21 -12.52
N ARG A 313 9.63 -0.65 -11.57
CA ARG A 313 8.29 -1.23 -11.81
C ARG A 313 7.20 -0.52 -11.02
N PRO A 314 5.94 -0.48 -11.49
CA PRO A 314 4.83 -0.03 -10.64
C PRO A 314 4.68 -0.95 -9.44
N ALA A 315 4.41 -0.37 -8.28
CA ALA A 315 4.32 -1.10 -7.02
C ALA A 315 3.30 -0.44 -6.07
N VAL A 316 2.64 -1.23 -5.25
CA VAL A 316 1.83 -0.70 -4.15
C VAL A 316 2.75 -0.50 -2.94
N VAL A 317 2.88 0.73 -2.46
CA VAL A 317 3.68 1.04 -1.26
C VAL A 317 2.93 0.68 0.02
N PRO A 318 3.61 0.50 1.17
CA PRO A 318 2.95 0.21 2.44
C PRO A 318 1.93 1.29 2.85
N SER A 319 2.27 2.56 2.62
CA SER A 319 1.33 3.68 2.74
C SER A 319 1.93 4.91 2.06
N LYS A 320 1.22 5.51 1.09
CA LYS A 320 1.63 6.76 0.45
C LYS A 320 1.73 7.94 1.40
N ARG A 321 1.11 7.83 2.58
CA ARG A 321 1.13 8.87 3.61
C ARG A 321 2.39 8.87 4.46
N HIS A 322 3.03 7.71 4.63
CA HIS A 322 4.11 7.53 5.61
C HIS A 322 5.36 6.86 5.03
N TYR A 323 5.20 5.94 4.06
CA TYR A 323 6.27 5.10 3.49
C TYR A 323 6.49 5.38 2.01
N PHE A 324 6.36 6.65 1.66
CA PHE A 324 6.12 7.16 0.33
C PHE A 324 7.21 6.84 -0.73
N ARG A 325 8.42 6.44 -0.31
CA ARG A 325 9.58 6.32 -1.23
C ARG A 325 10.23 4.96 -1.24
N GLY A 326 9.74 4.03 -0.44
CA GLY A 326 10.27 2.68 -0.34
C GLY A 326 9.22 1.67 -0.70
N VAL A 327 9.65 0.59 -1.33
CA VAL A 327 8.94 -0.68 -1.32
C VAL A 327 9.71 -1.64 -0.44
N TRP A 328 9.03 -2.51 0.28
CA TRP A 328 9.63 -3.49 1.19
C TRP A 328 9.28 -4.90 0.72
N LEU A 329 10.21 -5.84 0.85
CA LEU A 329 10.10 -7.19 0.30
C LEU A 329 8.82 -7.89 0.75
N TRP A 330 8.58 -7.97 2.06
CA TRP A 330 7.41 -8.65 2.59
C TRP A 330 6.09 -7.89 2.34
N ASP A 331 6.08 -6.56 2.34
CA ASP A 331 4.90 -5.74 2.02
C ASP A 331 4.50 -5.94 0.57
N SER A 332 5.47 -5.94 -0.34
CA SER A 332 5.27 -6.24 -1.76
C SER A 332 4.76 -7.66 -1.96
N ALA A 333 5.31 -8.63 -1.23
CA ALA A 333 4.87 -10.03 -1.27
C ALA A 333 3.42 -10.21 -0.78
N PHE A 334 3.09 -9.73 0.42
CA PHE A 334 1.73 -9.87 0.97
C PHE A 334 0.71 -9.11 0.12
N THR A 335 1.07 -7.94 -0.39
CA THR A 335 0.22 -7.20 -1.32
C THR A 335 0.01 -7.96 -2.62
N ALA A 336 1.05 -8.59 -3.17
CA ALA A 336 0.94 -9.43 -4.35
C ALA A 336 0.03 -10.65 -4.14
N VAL A 337 0.08 -11.28 -2.96
CA VAL A 337 -0.88 -12.34 -2.58
C VAL A 337 -2.32 -11.82 -2.65
N MET A 338 -2.64 -10.69 -2.01
CA MET A 338 -3.98 -10.10 -2.08
C MET A 338 -4.40 -9.76 -3.51
N LEU A 339 -3.50 -9.14 -4.28
CA LEU A 339 -3.74 -8.75 -5.67
C LEU A 339 -3.99 -9.95 -6.59
N ALA A 340 -3.46 -11.13 -6.25
CA ALA A 340 -3.71 -12.37 -6.98
C ALA A 340 -5.20 -12.74 -7.05
N HIS A 341 -6.01 -12.26 -6.09
CA HIS A 341 -7.46 -12.50 -6.02
C HIS A 341 -8.30 -11.44 -6.75
N GLY A 342 -7.68 -10.41 -7.33
CA GLY A 342 -8.37 -9.37 -8.10
C GLY A 342 -8.60 -9.70 -9.57
N ASN A 343 -8.93 -8.68 -10.36
CA ASN A 343 -8.99 -8.76 -11.81
C ASN A 343 -7.59 -8.96 -12.47
N ALA A 344 -7.54 -9.03 -13.80
CA ALA A 344 -6.28 -9.22 -14.53
C ALA A 344 -5.26 -8.10 -14.26
N ASP A 345 -5.72 -6.85 -14.15
CA ASP A 345 -4.88 -5.69 -13.88
C ASP A 345 -4.23 -5.76 -12.50
N ALA A 346 -5.01 -6.18 -11.48
CA ALA A 346 -4.51 -6.39 -10.12
C ALA A 346 -3.45 -7.50 -10.10
N ARG A 347 -3.69 -8.62 -10.80
CA ARG A 347 -2.71 -9.71 -10.89
C ARG A 347 -1.43 -9.28 -11.59
N GLU A 348 -1.52 -8.47 -12.64
CA GLU A 348 -0.33 -7.88 -13.27
C GLU A 348 0.43 -6.99 -12.30
N LEU A 349 -0.26 -6.11 -11.56
CA LEU A 349 0.38 -5.31 -10.51
C LEU A 349 1.06 -6.19 -9.45
N GLY A 350 0.45 -7.31 -9.07
CA GLY A 350 1.05 -8.30 -8.17
C GLY A 350 2.34 -8.91 -8.73
N ARG A 351 2.40 -9.21 -10.03
CA ARG A 351 3.65 -9.66 -10.69
C ARG A 351 4.71 -8.56 -10.68
N GLN A 352 4.32 -7.31 -10.89
CA GLN A 352 5.25 -6.17 -10.87
C GLN A 352 5.86 -5.94 -9.47
N GLN A 353 5.11 -6.17 -8.39
CA GLN A 353 5.63 -6.17 -7.02
C GLN A 353 6.80 -7.16 -6.85
N VAL A 354 6.65 -8.39 -7.36
CA VAL A 354 7.68 -9.43 -7.27
C VAL A 354 8.87 -9.11 -8.18
N ARG A 355 8.61 -8.70 -9.43
CA ARG A 355 9.66 -8.32 -10.40
C ARG A 355 10.52 -7.17 -9.90
N LEU A 356 9.94 -6.19 -9.20
CA LEU A 356 10.68 -5.07 -8.64
C LEU A 356 11.79 -5.53 -7.67
N MET A 357 11.47 -6.50 -6.81
CA MET A 357 12.44 -7.07 -5.88
C MET A 357 13.56 -7.80 -6.62
N ILE A 358 13.20 -8.59 -7.65
CA ILE A 358 14.14 -9.40 -8.44
C ILE A 358 15.04 -8.53 -9.35
N ASP A 359 14.51 -7.47 -9.95
CA ASP A 359 15.27 -6.52 -10.77
C ASP A 359 16.45 -5.91 -9.98
N ASN A 360 16.36 -5.88 -8.66
CA ASN A 360 17.35 -5.33 -7.73
C ASN A 360 18.08 -6.43 -6.92
N GLN A 361 18.01 -7.68 -7.34
CA GLN A 361 18.72 -8.80 -6.70
C GLN A 361 20.24 -8.61 -6.82
N ALA A 362 20.96 -8.81 -5.72
CA ALA A 362 22.42 -8.77 -5.71
C ALA A 362 23.03 -9.99 -6.42
N GLU A 363 24.28 -9.86 -6.88
CA GLU A 363 24.98 -10.93 -7.61
C GLU A 363 25.16 -12.23 -6.79
N ASP A 364 25.17 -12.12 -5.46
CA ASP A 364 25.24 -13.26 -4.53
C ASP A 364 23.87 -13.95 -4.30
N GLY A 365 22.81 -13.46 -4.92
CA GLY A 365 21.46 -13.98 -4.79
C GLY A 365 20.60 -13.28 -3.73
N ARG A 366 21.16 -12.33 -2.96
CA ARG A 366 20.39 -11.62 -1.93
C ARG A 366 19.35 -10.68 -2.54
N LEU A 367 18.11 -10.75 -2.05
CA LEU A 367 17.09 -9.73 -2.29
C LEU A 367 17.13 -8.68 -1.18
N ALA A 368 17.05 -7.41 -1.57
CA ALA A 368 17.05 -6.30 -0.64
C ALA A 368 15.77 -6.27 0.20
N ARG A 369 15.89 -5.86 1.46
CA ARG A 369 14.73 -5.61 2.35
C ARG A 369 13.86 -4.49 1.80
N GLU A 370 14.48 -3.40 1.34
CA GLU A 370 13.78 -2.23 0.82
C GLU A 370 14.43 -1.68 -0.46
N ILE A 371 13.61 -1.15 -1.37
CA ILE A 371 14.05 -0.46 -2.58
C ILE A 371 13.47 0.94 -2.58
N TRP A 372 14.34 1.92 -2.70
CA TRP A 372 14.01 3.33 -2.87
C TRP A 372 14.16 3.73 -4.33
N ALA A 373 13.74 4.95 -4.68
CA ALA A 373 13.79 5.43 -6.06
C ALA A 373 15.16 5.24 -6.73
N HIS A 374 16.24 5.61 -6.03
CA HIS A 374 17.61 5.58 -6.56
C HIS A 374 18.58 4.71 -5.75
N GLU A 375 18.08 3.99 -4.75
CA GLU A 375 18.91 3.29 -3.78
C GLU A 375 18.29 1.94 -3.42
N VAL A 376 19.11 0.90 -3.40
CA VAL A 376 18.73 -0.42 -2.93
C VAL A 376 19.24 -0.58 -1.50
N GLY A 377 18.34 -0.89 -0.57
CA GLY A 377 18.66 -1.05 0.84
C GLY A 377 19.64 -2.21 1.10
N PRO A 378 20.48 -2.11 2.13
CA PRO A 378 21.51 -3.12 2.39
C PRO A 378 21.01 -4.37 3.14
N GLY A 379 19.81 -4.29 3.74
CA GLY A 379 19.22 -5.36 4.54
C GLY A 379 18.55 -6.44 3.69
N PHE A 380 18.01 -7.44 4.35
CA PHE A 380 17.24 -8.54 3.77
C PHE A 380 16.02 -8.87 4.62
N GLN A 381 15.14 -9.74 4.11
CA GLN A 381 13.92 -10.20 4.77
C GLN A 381 13.70 -11.71 4.51
N PRO A 382 12.77 -12.42 5.18
CA PRO A 382 12.63 -13.85 4.92
C PRO A 382 12.23 -14.11 3.46
N PRO A 383 12.70 -15.20 2.81
CA PRO A 383 12.42 -15.47 1.39
C PRO A 383 10.98 -15.94 1.13
N GLY A 384 10.41 -16.67 2.10
CA GLY A 384 9.10 -17.33 1.98
C GLY A 384 7.95 -16.46 1.45
N PRO A 385 7.74 -15.23 1.95
CA PRO A 385 6.67 -14.37 1.44
C PRO A 385 6.71 -14.13 -0.07
N LEU A 386 7.90 -13.86 -0.65
CA LEU A 386 7.99 -13.52 -2.07
C LEU A 386 7.76 -14.74 -2.97
N THR A 387 8.30 -15.90 -2.58
CA THR A 387 8.04 -17.18 -3.23
C THR A 387 6.55 -17.54 -3.13
N TRP A 388 5.95 -17.28 -1.97
CA TRP A 388 4.53 -17.50 -1.75
C TRP A 388 3.68 -16.66 -2.73
N ALA A 389 3.97 -15.37 -2.84
CA ALA A 389 3.29 -14.47 -3.77
C ALA A 389 3.38 -14.96 -5.23
N ALA A 390 4.57 -15.34 -5.69
CA ALA A 390 4.78 -15.83 -7.05
C ALA A 390 3.99 -17.12 -7.35
N LEU A 391 3.89 -18.02 -6.37
CA LEU A 391 3.12 -19.26 -6.51
C LEU A 391 1.61 -18.97 -6.62
N VAL A 392 1.06 -18.14 -5.73
CA VAL A 392 -0.38 -17.82 -5.73
C VAL A 392 -0.79 -17.14 -7.03
N LEU A 393 0.00 -16.16 -7.51
CA LEU A 393 -0.26 -15.47 -8.77
C LEU A 393 -0.34 -16.44 -9.97
N SER A 394 0.56 -17.42 -10.01
CA SER A 394 0.62 -18.40 -11.11
C SER A 394 -0.51 -19.44 -11.04
N VAL A 395 -0.79 -19.96 -9.85
CA VAL A 395 -1.84 -20.99 -9.66
C VAL A 395 -3.23 -20.43 -9.97
N LYS A 396 -3.53 -19.17 -9.58
CA LYS A 396 -4.85 -18.57 -9.83
C LYS A 396 -5.14 -18.33 -11.32
N GLU A 397 -4.11 -18.10 -12.13
CA GLU A 397 -4.27 -17.94 -13.58
C GLU A 397 -4.27 -19.27 -14.34
N GLY A 398 -3.83 -20.35 -13.69
CA GLY A 398 -3.62 -21.64 -14.35
C GLY A 398 -2.48 -21.61 -15.38
N ASN A 399 -1.59 -20.62 -15.27
CA ASN A 399 -0.39 -20.47 -16.09
C ASN A 399 0.85 -20.41 -15.20
N HIS A 400 1.88 -21.20 -15.53
CA HIS A 400 3.12 -21.30 -14.77
C HIS A 400 4.28 -20.52 -15.39
N ASP A 401 4.06 -19.77 -16.48
CA ASP A 401 5.11 -18.96 -17.11
C ASP A 401 5.74 -17.96 -16.11
N PHE A 402 4.93 -17.41 -15.19
CA PHE A 402 5.45 -16.47 -14.20
C PHE A 402 6.36 -17.14 -13.15
N ILE A 403 6.01 -18.34 -12.65
CA ILE A 403 6.96 -19.06 -11.79
C ILE A 403 8.21 -19.50 -12.55
N ASP A 404 8.13 -19.85 -13.84
CA ASP A 404 9.31 -20.16 -14.67
C ASP A 404 10.25 -18.95 -14.76
N GLU A 405 9.69 -17.75 -14.96
CA GLU A 405 10.42 -16.48 -15.02
C GLU A 405 11.22 -16.20 -13.73
N VAL A 406 10.63 -16.42 -12.56
CA VAL A 406 11.22 -15.99 -11.28
C VAL A 406 11.91 -17.10 -10.49
N TYR A 407 11.82 -18.35 -10.92
CA TYR A 407 12.25 -19.52 -10.15
C TYR A 407 13.71 -19.45 -9.71
N ASP A 408 14.63 -19.20 -10.66
CA ASP A 408 16.06 -19.21 -10.39
C ASP A 408 16.47 -18.11 -9.40
N SER A 409 15.84 -16.93 -9.48
CA SER A 409 16.05 -15.83 -8.54
C SER A 409 15.60 -16.17 -7.13
N LEU A 410 14.42 -16.78 -6.98
CA LEU A 410 13.92 -17.22 -5.66
C LEU A 410 14.79 -18.33 -5.06
N VAL A 411 15.25 -19.29 -5.89
CA VAL A 411 16.19 -20.33 -5.50
C VAL A 411 17.53 -19.75 -5.05
N ALA A 412 18.05 -18.74 -5.76
CA ALA A 412 19.30 -18.06 -5.38
C ALA A 412 19.15 -17.38 -4.01
N TYR A 413 18.01 -16.74 -3.76
CA TYR A 413 17.77 -16.07 -2.49
C TYR A 413 17.63 -17.03 -1.30
N HIS A 414 16.88 -18.12 -1.49
CA HIS A 414 16.79 -19.20 -0.50
C HIS A 414 18.17 -19.73 -0.12
N LYS A 415 19.01 -20.00 -1.13
CA LYS A 415 20.36 -20.50 -0.91
C LYS A 415 21.20 -19.51 -0.13
N TRP A 416 21.19 -18.23 -0.50
CA TRP A 416 21.92 -17.19 0.21
C TRP A 416 21.56 -17.14 1.71
N ILE A 417 20.27 -17.15 2.05
CA ILE A 417 19.82 -17.21 3.46
C ILE A 417 20.27 -18.50 4.15
N ALA A 418 20.25 -19.62 3.44
CA ALA A 418 20.62 -20.93 3.97
C ALA A 418 22.14 -21.13 4.14
N THR A 419 22.99 -20.38 3.43
CA THR A 419 24.44 -20.62 3.42
C THR A 419 25.28 -19.46 3.92
N ASP A 420 24.95 -18.23 3.54
CA ASP A 420 25.78 -17.05 3.82
C ASP A 420 25.31 -16.30 5.07
N ASN A 421 24.14 -16.68 5.61
CA ASN A 421 23.50 -16.07 6.76
C ASN A 421 23.38 -17.07 7.93
N ASP A 422 24.44 -17.86 8.14
CA ASP A 422 24.64 -18.88 9.18
C ASP A 422 26.13 -18.78 9.61
N SER A 423 26.40 -18.04 10.68
CA SER A 423 27.76 -17.58 11.02
C SER A 423 28.59 -18.62 11.76
N ASP A 424 27.93 -19.55 12.47
CA ASP A 424 28.58 -20.65 13.19
C ASP A 424 28.53 -21.99 12.45
N GLY A 425 27.76 -22.07 11.35
CA GLY A 425 27.69 -23.19 10.43
C GLY A 425 26.90 -24.38 10.97
N ASP A 426 25.99 -24.14 11.92
CA ASP A 426 25.15 -25.17 12.53
C ASP A 426 23.93 -25.57 11.67
N GLY A 427 23.67 -24.81 10.60
CA GLY A 427 22.57 -25.00 9.66
C GLY A 427 21.32 -24.16 9.97
N ARG A 428 21.38 -23.23 10.92
CA ARG A 428 20.30 -22.31 11.27
C ARG A 428 20.63 -20.90 10.83
N SER A 429 19.70 -20.30 10.09
CA SER A 429 19.89 -18.94 9.60
C SER A 429 19.71 -17.90 10.72
N GLU A 430 20.48 -16.83 10.72
CA GLU A 430 20.49 -15.82 11.78
C GLU A 430 19.87 -14.50 11.32
N TRP A 431 19.30 -13.70 12.21
CA TRP A 431 18.94 -12.32 11.87
C TRP A 431 18.83 -11.42 13.09
N ASP A 432 18.80 -10.11 12.84
CA ASP A 432 18.64 -9.07 13.84
C ASP A 432 17.24 -8.40 13.74
N GLY A 433 17.03 -7.39 14.59
CA GLY A 433 15.77 -6.64 14.61
C GLY A 433 15.40 -6.05 13.24
N LEU A 434 16.37 -5.43 12.54
CA LEU A 434 16.09 -4.74 11.27
C LEU A 434 15.75 -5.69 10.13
N ASN A 435 16.39 -6.85 10.06
CA ASN A 435 16.17 -7.84 8.99
C ASN A 435 14.97 -8.76 9.28
N SER A 436 14.57 -8.90 10.55
CA SER A 436 13.35 -9.62 10.93
C SER A 436 12.05 -8.87 10.59
N GLY A 437 12.14 -7.55 10.34
CA GLY A 437 10.98 -6.66 10.25
C GLY A 437 10.33 -6.34 11.61
N MET A 438 10.96 -6.77 12.71
CA MET A 438 10.52 -6.53 14.09
C MET A 438 11.54 -5.67 14.85
N ASP A 439 11.85 -4.52 14.27
CA ASP A 439 13.01 -3.66 14.56
C ASP A 439 13.28 -3.40 16.04
N THR A 440 12.25 -3.15 16.84
CA THR A 440 12.37 -2.82 18.25
C THR A 440 12.00 -3.97 19.19
N SER A 441 11.80 -5.18 18.65
CA SER A 441 11.37 -6.33 19.46
C SER A 441 12.41 -6.69 20.53
N PRO A 442 11.98 -7.03 21.76
CA PRO A 442 12.91 -7.40 22.83
C PRO A 442 13.65 -8.71 22.56
N ARG A 443 13.22 -9.49 21.56
CA ARG A 443 13.93 -10.67 21.05
C ARG A 443 15.38 -10.37 20.67
N PHE A 444 15.65 -9.14 20.22
CA PHE A 444 16.95 -8.73 19.68
C PHE A 444 17.73 -7.77 20.59
N ASP A 445 17.28 -7.55 21.84
CA ASP A 445 17.95 -6.62 22.78
C ASP A 445 19.40 -7.04 23.10
N ASP A 446 19.68 -8.34 23.02
CA ASP A 446 21.00 -8.93 23.24
C ASP A 446 21.77 -9.23 21.94
N GLY A 447 21.23 -8.86 20.76
CA GLY A 447 21.87 -9.05 19.45
C GLY A 447 21.08 -9.94 18.48
N ALA A 448 21.76 -10.41 17.44
CA ALA A 448 21.20 -11.34 16.46
C ALA A 448 20.91 -12.71 17.09
N VAL A 449 19.92 -13.41 16.54
CA VAL A 449 19.43 -14.69 17.05
C VAL A 449 19.19 -15.66 15.90
N GLU A 450 19.19 -16.95 16.21
CA GLU A 450 18.55 -17.96 15.38
C GLU A 450 17.04 -17.84 15.59
N GLY A 451 16.38 -17.09 14.70
CA GLY A 451 14.95 -16.80 14.83
C GLY A 451 14.08 -18.04 14.57
N VAL A 452 13.17 -18.34 15.49
CA VAL A 452 12.21 -19.44 15.36
C VAL A 452 11.30 -19.26 14.13
N ASP A 453 10.96 -18.00 13.85
CA ASP A 453 10.22 -17.57 12.68
C ASP A 453 11.06 -17.57 11.41
N LEU A 454 12.33 -17.18 11.45
CA LEU A 454 13.21 -17.31 10.28
C LEU A 454 13.34 -18.78 9.85
N GLN A 455 13.55 -19.70 10.79
CA GLN A 455 13.60 -21.13 10.47
C GLN A 455 12.27 -21.64 9.90
N SER A 456 11.15 -21.15 10.44
CA SER A 456 9.81 -21.47 9.93
C SER A 456 9.59 -20.93 8.52
N TRP A 457 10.01 -19.69 8.25
CA TRP A 457 9.96 -19.09 6.92
C TRP A 457 10.81 -19.84 5.91
N MET A 458 11.99 -20.31 6.30
CA MET A 458 12.86 -21.10 5.44
C MET A 458 12.30 -22.49 5.16
N ALA A 459 11.68 -23.14 6.16
CA ALA A 459 10.96 -24.40 5.94
C ALA A 459 9.78 -24.20 4.98
N PHE A 460 9.00 -23.14 5.16
CA PHE A 460 7.88 -22.79 4.28
C PHE A 460 8.36 -22.48 2.86
N ASP A 461 9.41 -21.68 2.70
CA ASP A 461 9.99 -21.35 1.40
C ASP A 461 10.49 -22.59 0.65
N ALA A 462 11.15 -23.52 1.33
CA ALA A 462 11.56 -24.79 0.73
C ALA A 462 10.35 -25.62 0.26
N LEU A 463 9.23 -25.65 1.01
CA LEU A 463 8.01 -26.32 0.55
C LEU A 463 7.44 -25.66 -0.72
N LEU A 464 7.44 -24.33 -0.78
CA LEU A 464 6.97 -23.57 -1.93
C LEU A 464 7.86 -23.77 -3.16
N LEU A 465 9.19 -23.72 -3.01
CA LEU A 465 10.15 -24.00 -4.09
C LEU A 465 10.04 -25.44 -4.60
N ALA A 466 9.81 -26.41 -3.71
CA ALA A 466 9.52 -27.78 -4.13
C ALA A 466 8.22 -27.86 -4.95
N LYS A 467 7.21 -27.08 -4.59
CA LYS A 467 5.94 -27.01 -5.33
C LYS A 467 6.10 -26.36 -6.69
N MET A 468 6.85 -25.27 -6.80
CA MET A 468 7.21 -24.65 -8.08
C MET A 468 8.00 -25.62 -8.97
N ALA A 469 9.02 -26.27 -8.41
CA ALA A 469 9.81 -27.29 -9.12
C ALA A 469 8.92 -28.43 -9.64
N GLN A 470 7.91 -28.84 -8.86
CA GLN A 470 6.93 -29.83 -9.30
C GLN A 470 6.16 -29.35 -10.53
N TYR A 471 5.69 -28.09 -10.54
CA TYR A 471 4.96 -27.51 -11.66
C TYR A 471 5.81 -27.33 -12.92
N LEU A 472 7.09 -27.00 -12.77
CA LEU A 472 8.07 -26.83 -13.86
C LEU A 472 8.68 -28.16 -14.33
N GLY A 473 8.48 -29.25 -13.58
CA GLY A 473 9.05 -30.57 -13.90
C GLY A 473 10.50 -30.76 -13.45
N PHE A 474 11.05 -29.87 -12.63
CA PHE A 474 12.40 -29.94 -12.08
C PHE A 474 12.50 -30.97 -10.93
N LYS A 475 12.56 -32.25 -11.29
CA LYS A 475 12.49 -33.36 -10.32
C LYS A 475 13.65 -33.46 -9.34
N ALA A 476 14.82 -32.92 -9.67
CA ALA A 476 15.95 -32.90 -8.74
C ALA A 476 15.69 -31.88 -7.62
N ASP A 477 15.31 -30.68 -8.01
CA ASP A 477 15.03 -29.56 -7.11
C ASP A 477 13.80 -29.84 -6.23
N GLU A 478 12.75 -30.46 -6.79
CA GLU A 478 11.60 -30.93 -6.02
C GLU A 478 12.03 -31.82 -4.83
N ARG A 479 12.99 -32.74 -5.05
CA ARG A 479 13.49 -33.62 -3.98
C ARG A 479 14.41 -32.87 -3.02
N LEU A 480 15.26 -31.98 -3.53
CA LEU A 480 16.18 -31.20 -2.73
C LEU A 480 15.43 -30.35 -1.71
N PHE A 481 14.47 -29.56 -2.16
CA PHE A 481 13.75 -28.64 -1.30
C PHE A 481 12.77 -29.34 -0.36
N LYS A 482 12.18 -30.49 -0.75
CA LYS A 482 11.44 -31.35 0.21
C LYS A 482 12.32 -31.82 1.36
N ALA A 483 13.54 -32.30 1.05
CA ALA A 483 14.46 -32.75 2.08
C ALA A 483 14.94 -31.59 2.99
N GLU A 484 15.13 -30.40 2.42
CA GLU A 484 15.47 -29.21 3.21
C GLU A 484 14.33 -28.79 4.16
N ALA A 485 13.09 -28.72 3.66
CA ALA A 485 11.93 -28.45 4.49
C ALA A 485 11.82 -29.46 5.64
N GLU A 486 11.93 -30.76 5.35
CA GLU A 486 11.91 -31.82 6.37
C GLU A 486 13.01 -31.64 7.42
N ARG A 487 14.23 -31.26 7.03
CA ARG A 487 15.31 -30.99 8.00
C ARG A 487 14.98 -29.81 8.92
N ARG A 488 14.55 -28.68 8.37
CA ARG A 488 14.24 -27.48 9.17
C ARG A 488 13.04 -27.71 10.10
N VAL A 489 12.00 -28.40 9.64
CA VAL A 489 10.85 -28.78 10.48
C VAL A 489 11.28 -29.67 11.65
N ASN A 490 12.16 -30.65 11.38
CA ASN A 490 12.70 -31.50 12.44
C ASN A 490 13.61 -30.71 13.41
N ASP A 491 14.40 -29.76 12.94
CA ASP A 491 15.24 -28.92 13.79
C ASP A 491 14.38 -28.03 14.72
N LEU A 492 13.38 -27.35 14.16
CA LEU A 492 12.36 -26.61 14.93
C LEU A 492 11.73 -27.47 16.03
N ALA A 493 11.27 -28.68 15.68
CA ALA A 493 10.59 -29.58 16.60
C ALA A 493 11.47 -30.02 17.79
N ASN A 494 12.77 -30.16 17.57
CA ASN A 494 13.71 -30.75 18.53
C ASN A 494 14.55 -29.73 19.30
N ASN A 495 14.84 -28.57 18.70
CA ASN A 495 15.78 -27.59 19.26
C ASN A 495 15.12 -26.25 19.63
N PHE A 496 13.93 -25.94 19.13
CA PHE A 496 13.28 -24.66 19.44
C PHE A 496 12.16 -24.78 20.49
N TRP A 497 11.80 -26.00 20.89
CA TRP A 497 10.72 -26.27 21.84
C TRP A 497 11.21 -26.36 23.28
N ASP A 498 10.54 -25.65 24.20
CA ASP A 498 10.74 -25.78 25.64
C ASP A 498 9.56 -26.52 26.30
N ASP A 499 9.86 -27.64 26.96
CA ASP A 499 8.86 -28.47 27.64
C ASP A 499 8.32 -27.85 28.94
N THR A 500 9.01 -26.87 29.53
CA THR A 500 8.56 -26.23 30.78
C THR A 500 7.45 -25.21 30.49
N ASP A 501 7.70 -24.35 29.51
CA ASP A 501 6.79 -23.29 29.11
C ASP A 501 5.77 -23.76 28.06
N GLN A 502 5.99 -24.94 27.46
CA GLN A 502 5.17 -25.50 26.38
C GLN A 502 5.05 -24.51 25.21
N MET A 503 6.19 -24.00 24.75
CA MET A 503 6.29 -22.92 23.76
C MET A 503 7.57 -23.07 22.93
N PHE A 504 7.56 -22.55 21.70
CA PHE A 504 8.79 -22.38 20.92
C PHE A 504 9.46 -21.03 21.20
N TYR A 505 10.80 -20.99 21.20
CA TYR A 505 11.61 -19.79 21.43
C TYR A 505 12.69 -19.65 20.38
N ASP A 506 13.10 -18.40 20.11
CA ASP A 506 14.38 -18.15 19.42
C ASP A 506 15.54 -18.71 20.23
N ARG A 507 16.67 -18.94 19.55
CA ARG A 507 17.90 -19.40 20.17
C ARG A 507 19.01 -18.36 20.02
N ARG A 508 19.90 -18.33 21.01
CA ARG A 508 21.16 -17.59 20.97
C ARG A 508 22.11 -18.35 20.04
N ILE A 509 22.94 -17.60 19.31
CA ILE A 509 24.02 -18.13 18.45
C ILE A 509 25.20 -18.60 19.32
N ASP A 510 24.93 -19.55 20.21
CA ASP A 510 25.88 -20.25 21.08
C ASP A 510 25.18 -21.47 21.70
N ASP A 511 25.23 -22.59 20.98
CA ASP A 511 24.68 -23.87 21.43
C ASP A 511 25.42 -24.48 22.65
N SER A 512 26.51 -23.85 23.13
CA SER A 512 27.22 -24.31 24.33
C SER A 512 26.60 -23.84 25.65
N LEU A 513 25.64 -22.92 25.59
CA LEU A 513 24.92 -22.40 26.75
C LEU A 513 24.01 -23.47 27.38
N GLU A 514 23.89 -23.46 28.71
CA GLU A 514 22.99 -24.36 29.43
C GLU A 514 21.51 -24.09 29.08
N ASP A 515 21.15 -22.81 28.95
CA ASP A 515 19.86 -22.36 28.42
C ASP A 515 20.13 -21.52 27.15
N PRO A 516 20.01 -22.13 25.96
CA PRO A 516 20.24 -21.43 24.69
C PRO A 516 19.03 -20.57 24.27
N PHE A 517 17.90 -20.64 24.97
CA PHE A 517 16.69 -19.92 24.56
C PHE A 517 16.74 -18.42 24.84
N VAL A 518 16.20 -17.65 23.92
CA VAL A 518 15.83 -16.25 24.15
C VAL A 518 14.44 -16.24 24.78
N ARG A 519 14.40 -16.07 26.11
CA ARG A 519 13.19 -16.15 26.94
C ARG A 519 12.27 -14.92 26.78
N VAL A 520 11.82 -14.67 25.55
CA VAL A 520 10.89 -13.58 25.18
C VAL A 520 9.69 -14.20 24.47
N ILE A 521 8.52 -14.13 25.12
CA ILE A 521 7.28 -14.72 24.61
C ILE A 521 6.62 -13.74 23.63
N THR A 522 6.47 -14.17 22.37
CA THR A 522 5.90 -13.35 21.30
C THR A 522 4.95 -14.19 20.42
N PRO A 523 4.13 -13.57 19.55
CA PRO A 523 3.27 -14.31 18.62
C PRO A 523 4.06 -15.16 17.62
N VAL A 524 5.33 -14.84 17.36
CA VAL A 524 6.10 -15.56 16.35
C VAL A 524 6.44 -16.99 16.76
N SER A 525 6.34 -17.31 18.05
CA SER A 525 6.45 -18.67 18.59
C SER A 525 5.42 -19.64 17.99
N PHE A 526 4.35 -19.15 17.35
CA PHE A 526 3.35 -19.97 16.66
C PHE A 526 3.71 -20.33 15.22
N LEU A 527 4.68 -19.66 14.60
CA LEU A 527 5.05 -19.95 13.19
C LEU A 527 5.52 -21.39 12.94
N PRO A 528 6.19 -22.10 13.87
CA PRO A 528 6.52 -23.51 13.70
C PRO A 528 5.29 -24.41 13.47
N LEU A 529 4.11 -24.01 13.95
CA LEU A 529 2.86 -24.74 13.70
C LEU A 529 2.50 -24.68 12.20
N LEU A 530 2.72 -23.55 11.50
CA LEU A 530 2.39 -23.43 10.07
C LEU A 530 3.12 -24.44 9.20
N VAL A 531 4.34 -24.84 9.61
CA VAL A 531 5.18 -25.81 8.89
C VAL A 531 5.11 -27.22 9.48
N GLY A 532 4.24 -27.46 10.45
CA GLY A 532 4.01 -28.78 11.03
C GLY A 532 5.10 -29.27 12.00
N ALA A 533 5.83 -28.36 12.66
CA ALA A 533 6.91 -28.72 13.60
C ALA A 533 6.41 -29.21 14.97
N ALA A 534 5.11 -29.09 15.26
CA ALA A 534 4.50 -29.56 16.51
C ALA A 534 3.60 -30.78 16.29
N ASP A 535 3.36 -31.55 17.35
CA ASP A 535 2.22 -32.46 17.38
C ASP A 535 0.95 -31.76 17.92
N GLU A 536 -0.20 -32.43 17.84
CA GLU A 536 -1.48 -31.90 18.31
C GLU A 536 -1.46 -31.47 19.78
N SER A 537 -0.67 -32.14 20.63
CA SER A 537 -0.60 -31.83 22.06
C SER A 537 0.17 -30.54 22.33
N LYS A 538 1.30 -30.34 21.64
CA LYS A 538 2.08 -29.09 21.68
C LYS A 538 1.26 -27.92 21.14
N ALA A 539 0.57 -28.11 20.00
CA ALA A 539 -0.28 -27.08 19.42
C ALA A 539 -1.44 -26.67 20.37
N ALA A 540 -2.10 -27.65 21.00
CA ALA A 540 -3.15 -27.39 21.99
C ALA A 540 -2.62 -26.65 23.23
N ALA A 541 -1.41 -26.99 23.70
CA ALA A 541 -0.78 -26.29 24.83
C ALA A 541 -0.48 -24.82 24.49
N MET A 542 0.06 -24.56 23.30
CA MET A 542 0.29 -23.19 22.83
C MET A 542 -1.01 -22.40 22.66
N ALA A 543 -2.06 -23.02 22.14
CA ALA A 543 -3.36 -22.36 21.99
C ALA A 543 -3.96 -21.94 23.34
N ALA A 544 -3.74 -22.72 24.40
CA ALA A 544 -4.15 -22.36 25.75
C ALA A 544 -3.51 -21.05 26.25
N HIS A 545 -2.29 -20.74 25.82
CA HIS A 545 -1.57 -19.51 26.20
C HIS A 545 -2.23 -18.24 25.67
N LEU A 546 -3.00 -18.31 24.57
CA LEU A 546 -3.78 -17.18 24.05
C LEU A 546 -4.89 -16.74 25.03
N SER A 547 -5.31 -17.65 25.90
CA SER A 547 -6.33 -17.40 26.93
C SER A 547 -5.76 -17.18 28.34
N ASP A 548 -4.43 -17.18 28.50
CA ASP A 548 -3.73 -17.01 29.78
C ASP A 548 -3.11 -15.60 29.91
N PRO A 549 -3.53 -14.78 30.90
CA PRO A 549 -2.95 -13.46 31.16
C PRO A 549 -1.46 -13.48 31.54
N SER A 550 -0.92 -14.63 31.94
CA SER A 550 0.50 -14.81 32.23
C SER A 550 1.35 -14.87 30.97
N TYR A 551 0.72 -15.17 29.83
CA TYR A 551 1.32 -15.28 28.51
C TYR A 551 0.76 -14.18 27.58
N LEU A 552 -0.18 -14.51 26.70
CA LEU A 552 -0.52 -13.66 25.56
C LEU A 552 -1.92 -13.03 25.65
N LYS A 553 -2.67 -13.27 26.73
CA LYS A 553 -4.02 -12.70 26.87
C LYS A 553 -4.00 -11.23 27.29
N VAL A 554 -4.46 -10.39 26.38
CA VAL A 554 -4.77 -8.97 26.56
C VAL A 554 -6.19 -8.67 26.03
N PRO A 555 -6.76 -7.47 26.27
CA PRO A 555 -8.11 -7.15 25.80
C PRO A 555 -8.33 -7.27 24.28
N TYR A 556 -7.31 -7.00 23.47
CA TYR A 556 -7.40 -7.04 22.01
C TYR A 556 -6.26 -7.84 21.38
N GLY A 557 -6.59 -8.87 20.58
CA GLY A 557 -5.62 -9.63 19.77
C GLY A 557 -4.50 -10.32 20.56
N VAL A 558 -3.41 -10.66 19.86
CA VAL A 558 -2.17 -11.16 20.47
C VAL A 558 -1.13 -10.02 20.46
N PRO A 559 -0.58 -9.61 21.61
CA PRO A 559 0.40 -8.55 21.66
C PRO A 559 1.75 -9.06 21.14
N THR A 560 2.55 -8.17 20.55
CA THR A 560 3.90 -8.48 20.01
C THR A 560 4.90 -9.01 21.03
N VAL A 561 4.64 -8.77 22.31
CA VAL A 561 5.31 -9.42 23.45
C VAL A 561 4.28 -9.66 24.55
N SER A 562 4.47 -10.72 25.33
CA SER A 562 3.65 -11.02 26.51
C SER A 562 3.47 -9.80 27.41
N SER A 563 2.24 -9.59 27.93
CA SER A 563 1.95 -8.48 28.84
C SER A 563 2.62 -8.58 30.21
N THR A 564 3.25 -9.73 30.51
CA THR A 564 4.04 -9.93 31.74
C THR A 564 5.54 -9.60 31.57
N SER A 565 6.00 -9.35 30.35
CA SER A 565 7.38 -8.89 30.08
C SER A 565 7.62 -7.50 30.69
N LYS A 566 8.85 -7.25 31.14
CA LYS A 566 9.27 -5.94 31.67
C LYS A 566 9.37 -4.87 30.57
N GLU A 567 9.53 -5.31 29.32
CA GLU A 567 9.58 -4.49 28.11
C GLU A 567 8.20 -4.17 27.54
N TYR A 568 7.13 -4.79 28.06
CA TYR A 568 5.80 -4.59 27.53
C TYR A 568 5.32 -3.14 27.67
N ASN A 569 4.98 -2.54 26.53
CA ASN A 569 4.32 -1.25 26.41
C ASN A 569 3.30 -1.31 25.26
N PRO A 570 1.98 -1.13 25.52
CA PRO A 570 0.94 -1.30 24.52
C PRO A 570 0.94 -0.25 23.40
N GLU A 571 1.80 0.78 23.48
CA GLU A 571 1.93 1.84 22.47
C GLU A 571 3.25 1.76 21.67
N ASP A 572 4.19 0.94 22.13
CA ASP A 572 5.56 0.90 21.59
C ASP A 572 5.73 -0.22 20.56
N TYR A 573 5.45 0.09 19.29
CA TYR A 573 5.80 -0.67 18.09
C TYR A 573 5.81 -2.22 18.23
N TRP A 574 6.97 -2.87 18.40
CA TRP A 574 7.13 -4.33 18.55
C TRP A 574 7.28 -4.80 20.01
N ARG A 575 6.91 -3.96 20.98
CA ARG A 575 7.01 -4.19 22.42
C ARG A 575 5.66 -4.26 23.12
N GLY A 576 4.56 -4.55 22.44
CA GLY A 576 3.26 -4.72 23.11
C GLY A 576 2.02 -4.45 22.27
N PRO A 577 2.04 -3.59 21.23
CA PRO A 577 0.93 -3.47 20.30
C PRO A 577 0.62 -4.77 19.56
N VAL A 578 -0.56 -4.80 18.94
CA VAL A 578 -1.07 -5.90 18.12
C VAL A 578 -0.90 -5.55 16.65
N TRP A 579 -0.43 -6.53 15.90
CA TRP A 579 -0.29 -6.44 14.45
C TRP A 579 -1.15 -7.53 13.81
N ILE A 580 -1.95 -7.16 12.82
CA ILE A 580 -2.83 -8.13 12.15
C ILE A 580 -2.04 -9.21 11.42
N VAL A 581 -0.87 -8.89 10.86
CA VAL A 581 0.01 -9.86 10.20
C VAL A 581 0.40 -11.00 11.15
N THR A 582 0.83 -10.70 12.39
CA THR A 582 1.15 -11.75 13.36
C THR A 582 -0.08 -12.50 13.82
N ASN A 583 -1.20 -11.82 14.06
CA ASN A 583 -2.45 -12.50 14.42
C ASN A 583 -2.93 -13.42 13.29
N ALA A 584 -2.79 -13.03 12.02
CA ALA A 584 -3.17 -13.85 10.88
C ALA A 584 -2.38 -15.14 10.83
N PHE A 585 -1.06 -15.08 11.03
CA PHE A 585 -0.22 -16.28 11.12
C PHE A 585 -0.56 -17.16 12.32
N VAL A 586 -0.89 -16.58 13.49
CA VAL A 586 -1.39 -17.35 14.64
C VAL A 586 -2.73 -18.01 14.32
N ILE A 587 -3.67 -17.30 13.68
CA ILE A 587 -4.97 -17.85 13.27
C ILE A 587 -4.77 -19.03 12.33
N TRP A 588 -3.97 -18.87 11.29
CA TRP A 588 -3.71 -19.96 10.34
C TRP A 588 -2.95 -21.13 10.98
N ALA A 589 -2.01 -20.85 11.89
CA ALA A 589 -1.32 -21.88 12.67
C ALA A 589 -2.31 -22.75 13.47
N LEU A 590 -3.30 -22.12 14.12
CA LEU A 590 -4.35 -22.83 14.85
C LEU A 590 -5.24 -23.66 13.90
N GLU A 591 -5.60 -23.10 12.75
CA GLU A 591 -6.43 -23.79 11.75
C GLU A 591 -5.73 -25.03 11.17
N GLN A 592 -4.41 -24.99 10.95
CA GLN A 592 -3.64 -26.16 10.52
C GLN A 592 -3.74 -27.36 11.48
N TYR A 593 -4.00 -27.11 12.77
CA TYR A 593 -4.16 -28.14 13.80
C TYR A 593 -5.63 -28.40 14.19
N GLY A 594 -6.59 -27.86 13.44
CA GLY A 594 -8.02 -28.06 13.72
C GLY A 594 -8.52 -27.34 14.99
N LEU A 595 -7.79 -26.33 15.48
CA LEU A 595 -8.14 -25.51 16.64
C LEU A 595 -9.07 -24.36 16.24
N GLU A 596 -10.21 -24.74 15.64
CA GLU A 596 -11.14 -23.81 14.97
C GLU A 596 -11.75 -22.78 15.93
N GLN A 597 -11.98 -23.14 17.20
CA GLN A 597 -12.62 -22.25 18.16
C GLN A 597 -11.68 -21.11 18.57
N GLU A 598 -10.42 -21.43 18.85
CA GLU A 598 -9.37 -20.48 19.18
C GLU A 598 -9.06 -19.57 17.99
N ALA A 599 -8.94 -20.15 16.79
CA ALA A 599 -8.75 -19.41 15.55
C ALA A 599 -9.91 -18.44 15.29
N LEU A 600 -11.16 -18.90 15.40
CA LEU A 600 -12.35 -18.06 15.18
C LEU A 600 -12.45 -16.93 16.21
N ALA A 601 -12.13 -17.19 17.47
CA ALA A 601 -12.13 -16.16 18.51
C ALA A 601 -11.09 -15.08 18.24
N LEU A 602 -9.85 -15.46 17.89
CA LEU A 602 -8.79 -14.52 17.55
C LEU A 602 -9.10 -13.75 16.25
N ARG A 603 -9.59 -14.42 15.21
CA ARG A 603 -10.05 -13.78 13.96
C ARG A 603 -11.12 -12.74 14.22
N SER A 604 -12.19 -13.12 14.93
CA SER A 604 -13.33 -12.23 15.19
C SER A 604 -12.93 -10.99 15.99
N SER A 605 -12.12 -11.17 17.04
CA SER A 605 -11.63 -10.05 17.86
C SER A 605 -10.69 -9.13 17.09
N THR A 606 -9.80 -9.68 16.25
CA THR A 606 -8.86 -8.90 15.44
C THR A 606 -9.61 -8.06 14.38
N LEU A 607 -10.53 -8.68 13.63
CA LEU A 607 -11.33 -7.97 12.63
C LEU A 607 -12.22 -6.89 13.28
N ALA A 608 -12.84 -7.19 14.42
CA ALA A 608 -13.66 -6.23 15.13
C ALA A 608 -12.86 -5.02 15.66
N MET A 609 -11.62 -5.23 16.11
CA MET A 609 -10.73 -4.14 16.52
C MET A 609 -10.42 -3.20 15.36
N ILE A 610 -10.09 -3.75 14.20
CA ILE A 610 -9.66 -2.97 13.03
C ILE A 610 -10.83 -2.22 12.40
N ALA A 611 -12.02 -2.84 12.36
CA ALA A 611 -13.24 -2.27 11.78
C ALA A 611 -13.79 -1.04 12.51
N VAL A 612 -13.20 -0.64 13.65
CA VAL A 612 -13.57 0.59 14.37
C VAL A 612 -13.11 1.84 13.60
N GLU A 613 -11.97 1.76 12.91
CA GLU A 613 -11.39 2.86 12.12
C GLU A 613 -11.98 2.90 10.71
N GLN A 614 -11.88 4.05 10.04
CA GLN A 614 -12.32 4.18 8.64
C GLN A 614 -11.33 3.55 7.65
N THR A 615 -10.04 3.58 7.97
CA THR A 615 -8.97 3.02 7.15
C THR A 615 -8.02 2.17 8.02
N PRO A 616 -7.35 1.17 7.44
CA PRO A 616 -6.45 0.32 8.19
C PRO A 616 -5.25 1.12 8.72
N ARG A 617 -4.83 0.76 9.94
CA ARG A 617 -3.66 1.32 10.63
C ARG A 617 -2.54 0.31 10.63
N GLU A 618 -1.32 0.79 10.80
CA GLU A 618 -0.12 -0.06 10.82
C GLU A 618 -0.20 -1.10 11.95
N TYR A 619 -0.49 -0.66 13.17
CA TYR A 619 -0.65 -1.50 14.36
C TYR A 619 -1.64 -0.90 15.37
N TYR A 620 -2.01 -1.66 16.39
CA TYR A 620 -3.09 -1.30 17.31
C TYR A 620 -2.71 -1.49 18.78
N ASN A 621 -3.16 -0.59 19.63
CA ASN A 621 -2.94 -0.69 21.06
C ASN A 621 -3.66 -1.93 21.63
N SER A 622 -2.91 -2.84 22.25
CA SER A 622 -3.41 -4.12 22.76
C SER A 622 -4.37 -4.01 23.95
N GLN A 623 -4.45 -2.85 24.61
CA GLN A 623 -5.32 -2.59 25.77
C GLN A 623 -6.58 -1.81 25.39
N THR A 624 -6.50 -0.91 24.42
CA THR A 624 -7.60 0.00 24.05
C THR A 624 -8.19 -0.26 22.67
N GLY A 625 -7.47 -0.99 21.81
CA GLY A 625 -7.83 -1.20 20.40
C GLY A 625 -7.60 0.03 19.50
N ALA A 626 -7.03 1.11 20.03
CA ALA A 626 -6.78 2.34 19.26
C ALA A 626 -5.71 2.10 18.19
N GLY A 627 -5.96 2.60 16.98
CA GLY A 627 -5.00 2.54 15.88
C GLY A 627 -3.78 3.44 16.07
N LEU A 628 -2.60 2.92 15.75
CA LEU A 628 -1.28 3.54 15.89
C LEU A 628 -0.49 3.46 14.57
N GLY A 629 0.69 4.06 14.52
CA GLY A 629 1.56 4.06 13.34
C GLY A 629 0.95 4.74 12.12
N ALA A 630 1.32 4.30 10.92
CA ALA A 630 0.78 4.84 9.67
C ALA A 630 -0.73 4.61 9.50
N THR A 631 -1.36 5.52 8.75
CA THR A 631 -2.72 5.34 8.19
C THR A 631 -2.67 4.78 6.78
N ASP A 632 -3.79 4.22 6.35
CA ASP A 632 -3.98 3.63 5.02
C ASP A 632 -2.92 2.56 4.74
N PHE A 633 -2.65 1.74 5.76
CA PHE A 633 -1.51 0.83 5.75
C PHE A 633 -1.84 -0.52 5.09
N MET A 634 -1.09 -0.87 4.05
CA MET A 634 -1.45 -1.92 3.10
C MET A 634 -1.48 -3.30 3.69
N TRP A 635 -0.48 -3.72 4.47
CA TRP A 635 -0.55 -5.09 4.99
C TRP A 635 -1.77 -5.29 5.88
N SER A 636 -2.25 -4.22 6.51
CA SER A 636 -3.39 -4.32 7.41
C SER A 636 -4.65 -4.52 6.60
N GLY A 637 -4.78 -3.80 5.48
CA GLY A 637 -5.83 -4.04 4.51
C GLY A 637 -5.75 -5.43 3.84
N VAL A 638 -4.54 -5.89 3.49
CA VAL A 638 -4.28 -7.22 2.93
C VAL A 638 -4.80 -8.30 3.86
N PHE A 639 -4.30 -8.37 5.10
CA PHE A 639 -4.69 -9.42 6.02
C PHE A 639 -6.12 -9.26 6.51
N TYR A 640 -6.69 -8.04 6.50
CA TYR A 640 -8.11 -7.85 6.76
C TYR A 640 -8.95 -8.55 5.70
N LEU A 641 -8.67 -8.31 4.40
CA LEU A 641 -9.37 -8.96 3.28
C LEU A 641 -9.17 -10.48 3.27
N LEU A 642 -7.96 -10.97 3.56
CA LEU A 642 -7.69 -12.41 3.64
C LEU A 642 -8.44 -13.09 4.80
N LEU A 643 -8.65 -12.39 5.92
CA LEU A 643 -9.33 -12.95 7.11
C LEU A 643 -10.85 -12.73 7.10
N SER A 644 -11.36 -11.68 6.46
CA SER A 644 -12.80 -11.38 6.36
C SER A 644 -13.46 -11.98 5.10
N GLY A 645 -12.64 -12.33 4.10
CA GLY A 645 -13.09 -12.96 2.86
C GLY A 645 -13.38 -14.45 2.97
N ASP A 646 -13.97 -15.00 1.91
CA ASP A 646 -14.10 -16.46 1.68
C ASP A 646 -12.79 -17.08 1.15
N ILE A 647 -11.66 -16.38 1.29
CA ILE A 647 -10.36 -16.88 0.84
C ILE A 647 -9.89 -17.92 1.85
N SER A 648 -9.92 -19.20 1.45
CA SER A 648 -9.55 -20.27 2.38
C SER A 648 -8.06 -20.21 2.72
N PRO A 649 -7.65 -20.63 3.93
CA PRO A 649 -6.23 -20.79 4.25
C PRO A 649 -5.48 -21.70 3.28
N ALA A 650 -6.16 -22.64 2.59
CA ALA A 650 -5.55 -23.51 1.58
C ALA A 650 -5.46 -22.87 0.17
N ASP A 651 -6.17 -21.76 -0.06
CA ASP A 651 -5.98 -20.90 -1.23
C ASP A 651 -4.84 -19.89 -1.01
N VAL A 652 -4.41 -19.76 0.25
CA VAL A 652 -3.42 -18.82 0.78
C VAL A 652 -2.13 -19.59 1.00
N LEU A 653 -2.06 -20.46 2.00
CA LEU A 653 -0.93 -21.34 2.34
C LEU A 653 -0.89 -22.60 1.47
#